data_AF-A0A7K6B301-F1
#
_entry.id   AF-A0A7K6B301-F1
#
_cell.length_a   1.000
_cell.length_b   1.000
_cell.length_c   1.000
_cell.angle_alpha   90.00
_cell.angle_beta   90.00
_cell.angle_gamma   90.00
#
_symmetry.space_group_name_H-M   'P 1'
#
loop_
_entity.id
_entity.type
_entity.pdbx_description
1 polymer ?
#
loop_
_entity_poly.entity_id
_entity_poly.type
_entity_poly.pdbx_seq_one_letter_code
_entity_poly.pdbx_strand_id
1 'polypeptide(L)'
;LETGAGFPFTINNSTGWIVVASELDREAMDFYSFGVEAQDQGNPPMASSASVSVTILDVNDNSPEFTQREYGARLNEDAAVGTSVLTVSAVDRDANSVITYQISSGNTRNRFSITSQSGGGLISLALPLDYKLERQYLLTITASDGTRQDMAQVVVNVTDANTHRPVFQSSHYTVNVNEDRPVGTTVVVISATDEDTGENARITYLMEDSIPQFRIAAETGAVTTQMELDYEDQVSYTLAITARDNGIPQKSDTTYLEILVSDVNDNAPQFLRDSYQGSVYEDVPAFTSVLQVSATDRDSGLNGRVFYTFQGGDDGDGDFIIESTSGIVRTLRRLDRENVPLYTLRAFAVDKGVPARRTPVEIQVTVLDVNDNPPVFERDEFDIFVDENSPIGLVVARITASDPDEGTNAQIMYQIVEGNIPEVFQLDIFSGELTALADLDYETKAEYVMVIQATSAPLVSRATVHVRLRDVNDNSPQLKNFEILFNNYLTNRSGSFPGGVIGRIPAHDPDVSDSLTYSFEQGNELKLLLLDPRSGELRLSPALDSNRPLEAVMRVSVSDGVHSATAQCTLRVTVITDEMLSNSITLRLADMSQERFLSPLLSRFLEGVATVLATPRHRVVLFNIQTDTDVGTARILNVSLSVLLPNSGQGAPRFFSSEELQERLYLNRSLLATISAQRVLPFDDNICLREPCENYMRCVSVLQFDSSAPFLASDTILFRPIHPVTGLRCRCPPGFTGDYCETEIDLCYSSPCGPNGRCRSREGGYTCECHEDFTGDRCELSARGGRCTPGVCRNGGTCLNLLVGGFRCQCPPGHYEKPFCTMSTRSFPPRSFLTFRGLRQRFHFTLALTFATKERDGLLLYNGRFNERHDFVALEIVGEQVQFTFSAGEATTTVSPFVPGGVSDGQWHRVQLHYYNKHLLGFLGLPSDGWGGWGGALGVPWGPHGLGCPLVVPMGAGGYHRSLDLTGPLLLGGVPTLPESFPIRSRHFVGCMRHLHIDQRPVDMAAFIANNGTLPGCPAKKTLCDPSTCHNGGTCVHEWGNFSCRCPLGFGGKTCQEEMSEPQRFLGSSRVSWSGLALPVPLPWHLALMFRTRHPRGLLLQATLGPPLTITLQVAPAGTAG
;
A
#
# COMPACT_ATOMS: atom_id res chain seq x y z
N LEU A 1 124.09 -57.88 2.99
CA LEU A 1 124.37 -59.31 2.75
C LEU A 1 123.06 -59.94 2.26
N GLU A 2 123.11 -60.65 1.12
CA GLU A 2 121.99 -61.40 0.50
C GLU A 2 120.58 -60.80 0.59
N THR A 3 120.18 -60.09 -0.47
CA THR A 3 118.77 -59.90 -0.86
C THR A 3 118.15 -61.26 -1.15
N GLY A 4 117.47 -61.84 -0.17
CA GLY A 4 117.01 -63.24 -0.20
C GLY A 4 115.97 -63.55 -1.29
N ALA A 5 116.04 -64.77 -1.83
CA ALA A 5 115.13 -65.23 -2.87
C ALA A 5 113.69 -65.39 -2.32
N GLY A 6 112.70 -64.93 -3.10
CA GLY A 6 111.28 -65.02 -2.78
C GLY A 6 110.62 -63.68 -2.40
N PHE A 7 111.38 -62.60 -2.21
CA PHE A 7 110.79 -61.27 -2.03
C PHE A 7 110.24 -60.73 -3.36
N PRO A 8 108.99 -60.23 -3.45
CA PRO A 8 108.35 -59.85 -4.70
C PRO A 8 108.84 -58.52 -5.30
N PHE A 9 109.94 -57.96 -4.79
CA PHE A 9 110.58 -56.74 -5.31
C PHE A 9 112.10 -56.91 -5.42
N THR A 10 112.71 -56.34 -6.46
CA THR A 10 114.17 -56.37 -6.67
C THR A 10 114.72 -54.98 -7.02
N ILE A 11 115.96 -54.68 -6.64
CA ILE A 11 116.62 -53.39 -6.84
C ILE A 11 117.82 -53.49 -7.80
N ASN A 12 117.97 -52.49 -8.66
CA ASN A 12 119.10 -52.39 -9.58
C ASN A 12 120.32 -51.72 -8.91
N ASN A 13 121.39 -52.50 -8.70
CA ASN A 13 122.63 -52.05 -8.05
C ASN A 13 123.37 -50.89 -8.75
N SER A 14 123.04 -50.51 -9.99
CA SER A 14 123.65 -49.37 -10.68
C SER A 14 122.78 -48.11 -10.74
N THR A 15 121.48 -48.21 -10.44
CA THR A 15 120.54 -47.07 -10.55
C THR A 15 119.62 -46.86 -9.34
N GLY A 16 119.54 -47.81 -8.41
CA GLY A 16 118.65 -47.78 -7.25
C GLY A 16 117.16 -48.01 -7.55
N TRP A 17 116.79 -48.33 -8.81
CA TRP A 17 115.40 -48.57 -9.19
C TRP A 17 114.88 -49.91 -8.65
N ILE A 18 113.67 -49.89 -8.11
CA ILE A 18 112.96 -51.07 -7.57
C ILE A 18 111.82 -51.47 -8.51
N VAL A 19 111.65 -52.76 -8.78
CA VAL A 19 110.57 -53.32 -9.62
C VAL A 19 109.96 -54.59 -9.02
N VAL A 20 108.70 -54.88 -9.36
CA VAL A 20 107.98 -56.10 -8.97
C VAL A 20 108.57 -57.33 -9.68
N ALA A 21 108.62 -58.47 -8.98
CA ALA A 21 109.24 -59.72 -9.43
C ALA A 21 108.28 -60.93 -9.51
N SER A 22 107.06 -60.85 -8.97
CA SER A 22 106.04 -61.89 -9.02
C SER A 22 104.62 -61.31 -8.98
N GLU A 23 103.61 -62.16 -9.21
CA GLU A 23 102.20 -61.81 -9.06
C GLU A 23 101.84 -61.52 -7.59
N LEU A 24 100.69 -60.86 -7.39
CA LEU A 24 100.21 -60.33 -6.11
C LEU A 24 98.73 -60.67 -5.96
N ASP A 25 98.36 -61.26 -4.82
CA ASP A 25 97.04 -61.78 -4.45
C ASP A 25 96.65 -61.12 -3.13
N ARG A 26 95.50 -60.43 -3.07
CA ARG A 26 95.08 -59.65 -1.89
C ARG A 26 94.43 -60.55 -0.84
N GLU A 27 93.68 -61.56 -1.28
CA GLU A 27 93.02 -62.58 -0.45
C GLU A 27 94.07 -63.40 0.31
N ALA A 28 95.30 -63.48 -0.23
CA ALA A 28 96.49 -63.94 0.46
C ALA A 28 97.22 -62.85 1.29
N MET A 29 97.60 -61.69 0.70
CA MET A 29 98.35 -60.64 1.41
C MET A 29 98.27 -59.24 0.77
N ASP A 30 97.91 -58.23 1.56
CA ASP A 30 97.57 -56.87 1.11
C ASP A 30 98.68 -55.80 1.24
N PHE A 31 99.81 -56.06 1.91
CA PHE A 31 100.81 -55.02 2.25
C PHE A 31 102.27 -55.52 2.38
N TYR A 32 103.25 -54.68 2.01
CA TYR A 32 104.71 -54.99 1.98
C TYR A 32 105.61 -53.80 2.42
N SER A 33 106.80 -54.05 3.01
CA SER A 33 107.76 -53.02 3.47
C SER A 33 109.23 -53.55 3.57
N PHE A 34 110.24 -52.73 3.21
CA PHE A 34 111.66 -53.14 3.04
C PHE A 34 112.70 -51.97 2.97
N GLY A 35 114.00 -52.26 2.78
CA GLY A 35 115.08 -51.25 2.75
C GLY A 35 116.35 -51.60 1.94
N VAL A 36 117.24 -50.61 1.72
CA VAL A 36 118.28 -50.57 0.66
C VAL A 36 119.57 -49.82 1.06
N GLU A 37 120.72 -50.08 0.41
CA GLU A 37 122.07 -49.53 0.74
C GLU A 37 122.96 -49.28 -0.51
N ALA A 38 123.93 -48.36 -0.46
CA ALA A 38 124.92 -48.07 -1.51
C ALA A 38 126.34 -47.74 -0.95
N GLN A 39 127.41 -48.05 -1.70
CA GLN A 39 128.83 -47.98 -1.26
C GLN A 39 129.79 -47.49 -2.38
N ASP A 40 130.90 -46.83 -2.00
CA ASP A 40 131.97 -46.37 -2.91
C ASP A 40 133.16 -47.36 -3.09
N GLN A 41 134.20 -46.95 -3.83
CA GLN A 41 135.42 -47.75 -4.07
C GLN A 41 136.72 -47.01 -3.69
N GLY A 42 136.71 -46.21 -2.62
CA GLY A 42 137.94 -45.80 -1.96
C GLY A 42 138.74 -47.00 -1.43
N ASN A 43 140.00 -46.79 -1.05
CA ASN A 43 140.69 -47.73 -0.18
C ASN A 43 141.25 -46.99 1.05
N PRO A 44 140.55 -47.04 2.21
CA PRO A 44 139.27 -47.71 2.46
C PRO A 44 138.03 -47.00 1.85
N PRO A 45 136.91 -47.71 1.59
CA PRO A 45 135.65 -47.14 1.06
C PRO A 45 134.57 -46.82 2.13
N MET A 46 133.50 -46.08 1.76
CA MET A 46 132.36 -45.70 2.64
C MET A 46 130.95 -45.95 2.02
N ALA A 47 129.85 -45.91 2.82
CA ALA A 47 128.49 -46.37 2.43
C ALA A 47 127.30 -45.66 3.17
N SER A 48 126.03 -45.84 2.71
CA SER A 48 124.77 -45.27 3.29
C SER A 48 123.44 -45.98 2.84
N SER A 49 122.28 -45.79 3.51
CA SER A 49 121.03 -46.60 3.37
C SER A 49 119.65 -45.90 3.56
N ALA A 50 118.52 -46.54 3.12
CA ALA A 50 117.11 -46.02 3.14
C ALA A 50 115.98 -47.12 3.16
N SER A 51 114.67 -46.76 3.15
CA SER A 51 113.49 -47.70 3.25
C SER A 51 112.22 -47.34 2.42
N VAL A 52 111.31 -48.31 2.18
CA VAL A 52 110.17 -48.30 1.21
C VAL A 52 108.96 -49.17 1.66
N SER A 53 107.71 -48.87 1.23
CA SER A 53 106.48 -49.69 1.48
C SER A 53 105.42 -49.63 0.35
N VAL A 54 104.49 -50.62 0.27
CA VAL A 54 103.53 -50.86 -0.84
C VAL A 54 102.21 -51.55 -0.36
N THR A 55 101.06 -51.30 -0.99
CA THR A 55 99.71 -51.86 -0.65
C THR A 55 98.94 -52.36 -1.90
N ILE A 56 98.03 -53.35 -1.75
CA ILE A 56 97.24 -54.02 -2.81
C ILE A 56 95.73 -53.66 -2.73
N LEU A 57 94.93 -53.97 -3.76
CA LEU A 57 93.48 -53.68 -3.88
C LEU A 57 92.66 -54.92 -4.32
N ASP A 58 91.33 -54.83 -4.19
CA ASP A 58 90.36 -55.96 -4.16
C ASP A 58 89.53 -56.14 -5.46
N VAL A 59 89.06 -57.37 -5.74
CA VAL A 59 88.20 -57.74 -6.88
C VAL A 59 87.25 -58.90 -6.50
N ASN A 60 85.95 -58.73 -6.74
CA ASN A 60 84.88 -59.67 -6.36
C ASN A 60 84.86 -60.96 -7.22
N ASP A 61 85.42 -62.07 -6.74
CA ASP A 61 85.50 -63.33 -7.49
C ASP A 61 84.91 -64.61 -6.84
N ASN A 62 84.37 -64.53 -5.61
CA ASN A 62 83.78 -65.65 -4.84
C ASN A 62 82.24 -65.75 -4.99
N SER A 63 81.54 -66.47 -4.11
CA SER A 63 80.08 -66.70 -4.20
C SER A 63 79.47 -67.27 -2.90
N PRO A 64 78.19 -66.98 -2.59
CA PRO A 64 77.49 -67.47 -1.40
C PRO A 64 77.13 -68.96 -1.43
N GLU A 65 77.26 -69.65 -0.29
CA GLU A 65 76.87 -71.06 -0.09
C GLU A 65 76.00 -71.26 1.18
N PHE A 66 75.01 -72.16 1.12
CA PHE A 66 74.15 -72.54 2.26
C PHE A 66 74.88 -73.37 3.35
N THR A 67 74.49 -73.17 4.62
CA THR A 67 75.05 -73.89 5.77
C THR A 67 74.57 -75.33 5.91
N GLN A 68 73.38 -75.67 5.39
CA GLN A 68 72.82 -77.04 5.37
C GLN A 68 71.93 -77.23 4.12
N ARG A 69 71.64 -78.49 3.77
CA ARG A 69 70.86 -78.84 2.57
C ARG A 69 69.42 -79.35 2.86
N GLU A 70 69.02 -79.76 4.08
CA GLU A 70 67.68 -80.34 4.39
C GLU A 70 67.19 -80.21 5.88
N TYR A 71 65.86 -80.17 6.16
CA TYR A 71 65.21 -79.93 7.50
C TYR A 71 63.79 -80.60 7.70
N GLY A 72 63.18 -80.73 8.91
CA GLY A 72 61.76 -81.23 9.09
C GLY A 72 61.10 -81.38 10.51
N ALA A 73 59.77 -81.71 10.62
CA ALA A 73 58.92 -81.65 11.85
C ALA A 73 57.66 -82.62 11.99
N ARG A 74 56.79 -82.44 13.02
CA ARG A 74 55.48 -83.15 13.29
C ARG A 74 54.43 -82.27 14.03
N LEU A 75 53.11 -82.54 13.92
CA LEU A 75 52.00 -81.80 14.58
C LEU A 75 50.67 -82.62 14.63
N ASN A 76 49.77 -82.46 15.63
CA ASN A 76 48.46 -83.16 15.70
C ASN A 76 47.34 -82.46 14.89
N GLU A 77 46.19 -83.10 14.64
CA GLU A 77 45.14 -82.52 13.76
C GLU A 77 44.33 -81.35 14.36
N ASP A 78 44.41 -81.16 15.68
CA ASP A 78 43.77 -80.08 16.45
C ASP A 78 44.66 -78.82 16.64
N ALA A 79 45.74 -78.69 15.87
CA ALA A 79 46.74 -77.63 16.04
C ALA A 79 46.46 -76.34 15.22
N ALA A 80 46.93 -75.20 15.74
CA ALA A 80 46.57 -73.86 15.27
C ALA A 80 47.48 -73.25 14.18
N VAL A 81 46.97 -72.21 13.52
CA VAL A 81 47.68 -71.43 12.47
C VAL A 81 48.63 -70.40 13.09
N GLY A 82 49.73 -70.08 12.41
CA GLY A 82 50.74 -69.12 12.85
C GLY A 82 51.90 -69.74 13.62
N THR A 83 51.81 -71.04 13.97
CA THR A 83 52.88 -71.78 14.63
C THR A 83 54.18 -71.76 13.80
N SER A 84 55.27 -71.29 14.41
CA SER A 84 56.62 -71.29 13.84
C SER A 84 57.12 -72.72 13.61
N VAL A 85 57.83 -72.96 12.50
CA VAL A 85 58.27 -74.30 12.10
C VAL A 85 59.80 -74.47 12.17
N LEU A 86 60.61 -73.71 11.41
CA LEU A 86 62.10 -73.79 11.39
C LEU A 86 62.79 -72.67 10.57
N THR A 87 64.13 -72.61 10.57
CA THR A 87 64.95 -71.48 10.02
C THR A 87 66.20 -71.98 9.25
N VAL A 88 66.71 -71.24 8.24
CA VAL A 88 67.84 -71.62 7.33
C VAL A 88 68.85 -70.46 7.06
N SER A 89 70.10 -70.70 6.62
CA SER A 89 71.12 -69.62 6.39
C SER A 89 72.29 -69.96 5.41
N ALA A 90 73.05 -68.94 4.95
CA ALA A 90 74.14 -68.99 3.95
C ALA A 90 75.25 -67.91 4.17
N VAL A 91 76.45 -68.05 3.54
CA VAL A 91 77.66 -67.20 3.75
C VAL A 91 78.48 -67.01 2.45
N ASP A 92 79.14 -65.86 2.26
CA ASP A 92 80.05 -65.50 1.13
C ASP A 92 81.42 -64.97 1.65
N ARG A 93 82.42 -64.80 0.76
CA ARG A 93 83.81 -64.43 1.09
C ARG A 93 84.31 -63.07 0.59
N ASP A 94 83.74 -62.52 -0.48
CA ASP A 94 84.19 -61.22 -1.02
C ASP A 94 83.91 -60.08 -0.03
N ALA A 95 84.74 -59.03 -0.04
CA ALA A 95 84.64 -57.98 0.96
C ALA A 95 83.37 -57.12 0.80
N ASN A 96 82.45 -57.25 1.76
CA ASN A 96 81.18 -56.53 1.90
C ASN A 96 79.98 -57.07 1.07
N SER A 97 79.97 -58.35 0.69
CA SER A 97 78.79 -59.02 0.09
C SER A 97 77.55 -59.04 0.99
N VAL A 98 76.35 -59.09 0.39
CA VAL A 98 75.05 -59.09 1.11
C VAL A 98 74.10 -60.13 0.50
N ILE A 99 73.62 -61.08 1.31
CA ILE A 99 72.87 -62.28 0.85
C ILE A 99 71.37 -62.15 1.12
N THR A 100 70.53 -62.62 0.18
CA THR A 100 69.05 -62.63 0.28
C THR A 100 68.46 -64.03 0.03
N TYR A 101 67.33 -64.38 0.69
CA TYR A 101 66.71 -65.73 0.64
C TYR A 101 65.25 -65.73 0.13
N GLN A 102 64.86 -66.79 -0.59
CA GLN A 102 63.49 -67.02 -1.09
C GLN A 102 63.09 -68.51 -1.16
N ILE A 103 61.80 -68.84 -1.00
CA ILE A 103 61.28 -70.20 -1.34
C ILE A 103 61.15 -70.29 -2.86
N SER A 104 61.84 -71.23 -3.48
CA SER A 104 61.83 -71.43 -4.94
C SER A 104 60.84 -72.51 -5.41
N SER A 105 60.51 -73.52 -4.59
CA SER A 105 59.44 -74.49 -4.93
C SER A 105 58.86 -75.26 -3.73
N GLY A 106 57.88 -76.14 -4.01
CA GLY A 106 57.33 -77.13 -3.06
C GLY A 106 56.17 -76.66 -2.18
N ASN A 107 55.97 -75.35 -2.04
CA ASN A 107 54.95 -74.74 -1.15
C ASN A 107 53.50 -74.89 -1.68
N THR A 108 52.96 -76.11 -1.67
CA THR A 108 51.61 -76.41 -2.18
C THR A 108 50.54 -75.60 -1.45
N ARG A 109 49.69 -74.91 -2.22
CA ARG A 109 48.62 -74.01 -1.72
C ARG A 109 49.11 -72.96 -0.71
N ASN A 110 50.37 -72.53 -0.81
CA ASN A 110 51.01 -71.52 0.05
C ASN A 110 50.81 -71.77 1.57
N ARG A 111 50.95 -73.02 2.01
CA ARG A 111 50.82 -73.41 3.43
C ARG A 111 51.92 -72.83 4.32
N PHE A 112 53.03 -72.39 3.76
CA PHE A 112 54.17 -71.81 4.47
C PHE A 112 54.63 -70.48 3.84
N SER A 113 55.49 -69.74 4.53
CA SER A 113 56.13 -68.53 4.00
C SER A 113 57.60 -68.45 4.45
N ILE A 114 58.41 -67.55 3.87
CA ILE A 114 59.76 -67.24 4.37
C ILE A 114 59.98 -65.73 4.45
N THR A 115 60.77 -65.28 5.43
CA THR A 115 61.26 -63.89 5.51
C THR A 115 62.78 -63.87 5.74
N SER A 116 63.51 -63.09 4.95
CA SER A 116 64.97 -62.89 5.10
C SER A 116 65.26 -61.95 6.28
N GLN A 117 66.19 -62.34 7.14
CA GLN A 117 66.63 -61.61 8.33
C GLN A 117 68.17 -61.71 8.47
N SER A 118 68.77 -60.88 9.34
CA SER A 118 70.24 -60.75 9.48
C SER A 118 70.99 -62.01 9.96
N GLY A 119 70.28 -63.10 10.29
CA GLY A 119 70.86 -64.41 10.61
C GLY A 119 70.34 -65.57 9.77
N GLY A 120 69.49 -65.33 8.76
CA GLY A 120 68.87 -66.39 7.96
C GLY A 120 67.41 -66.12 7.55
N GLY A 121 66.72 -67.14 7.06
CA GLY A 121 65.30 -67.11 6.68
C GLY A 121 64.41 -68.02 7.53
N LEU A 122 63.32 -67.50 8.11
CA LEU A 122 62.38 -68.21 9.00
C LEU A 122 61.12 -68.70 8.26
N ILE A 123 60.68 -69.94 8.54
CA ILE A 123 59.48 -70.60 7.99
C ILE A 123 58.43 -70.84 9.09
N SER A 124 57.17 -70.48 8.81
CA SER A 124 56.01 -70.63 9.70
C SER A 124 54.76 -71.18 8.97
N LEU A 125 53.81 -71.74 9.73
CA LEU A 125 52.55 -72.28 9.21
C LEU A 125 51.53 -71.17 8.93
N ALA A 126 51.18 -70.97 7.65
CA ALA A 126 50.28 -69.90 7.20
C ALA A 126 48.79 -70.28 7.19
N LEU A 127 48.45 -71.58 7.15
CA LEU A 127 47.07 -72.09 7.00
C LEU A 127 46.91 -73.49 7.66
N PRO A 128 45.68 -73.95 7.98
CA PRO A 128 45.45 -75.20 8.74
C PRO A 128 45.86 -76.52 8.06
N LEU A 129 45.94 -77.58 8.88
CA LEU A 129 46.16 -78.99 8.52
C LEU A 129 44.87 -79.83 8.67
N ASP A 130 44.90 -81.08 8.17
CA ASP A 130 43.83 -82.08 8.25
C ASP A 130 44.47 -83.49 8.06
N TYR A 131 44.23 -84.44 8.98
CA TYR A 131 44.87 -85.77 8.93
C TYR A 131 44.34 -86.69 7.82
N LYS A 132 43.13 -86.42 7.32
CA LYS A 132 42.44 -87.22 6.29
C LYS A 132 42.76 -86.69 4.89
N LEU A 133 43.04 -85.40 4.75
CA LEU A 133 43.39 -84.76 3.46
C LEU A 133 44.86 -84.88 3.07
N GLU A 134 45.81 -84.39 3.87
CA GLU A 134 47.21 -84.28 3.43
C GLU A 134 48.21 -84.37 4.59
N ARG A 135 48.91 -85.50 4.67
CA ARG A 135 49.68 -85.92 5.85
C ARG A 135 51.14 -85.41 5.88
N GLN A 136 51.62 -84.76 4.82
CA GLN A 136 53.03 -84.36 4.66
C GLN A 136 53.21 -83.26 3.60
N TYR A 137 54.28 -82.46 3.71
CA TYR A 137 54.70 -81.38 2.79
C TYR A 137 56.22 -81.45 2.54
N LEU A 138 56.72 -80.87 1.43
CA LEU A 138 58.16 -80.78 1.07
C LEU A 138 58.48 -79.42 0.36
N LEU A 139 59.51 -78.67 0.80
CA LEU A 139 59.84 -77.31 0.27
C LEU A 139 61.27 -77.21 -0.31
N THR A 140 61.57 -76.18 -1.12
CA THR A 140 62.93 -75.82 -1.62
C THR A 140 63.21 -74.30 -1.54
N ILE A 141 64.43 -73.90 -1.19
CA ILE A 141 64.89 -72.53 -0.85
C ILE A 141 66.13 -72.14 -1.69
N THR A 142 66.34 -70.85 -1.96
CA THR A 142 67.46 -70.26 -2.72
C THR A 142 68.08 -69.04 -1.99
N ALA A 143 69.39 -68.81 -2.15
CA ALA A 143 70.14 -67.67 -1.60
C ALA A 143 71.03 -66.98 -2.67
N SER A 144 71.18 -65.65 -2.67
CA SER A 144 71.89 -64.87 -3.72
C SER A 144 72.56 -63.60 -3.19
N ASP A 145 73.74 -63.25 -3.73
CA ASP A 145 74.51 -62.02 -3.43
C ASP A 145 74.16 -60.80 -4.31
N GLY A 146 73.43 -61.01 -5.42
CA GLY A 146 73.15 -60.02 -6.46
C GLY A 146 73.73 -60.35 -7.84
N THR A 147 74.72 -61.25 -7.91
CA THR A 147 75.37 -61.77 -9.11
C THR A 147 75.52 -63.30 -9.13
N ARG A 148 75.67 -63.97 -7.96
CA ARG A 148 75.84 -65.43 -7.83
C ARG A 148 74.94 -66.01 -6.70
N GLN A 149 74.69 -67.34 -6.66
CA GLN A 149 73.58 -67.96 -5.88
C GLN A 149 73.66 -69.50 -5.63
N ASP A 150 72.93 -70.03 -4.61
CA ASP A 150 72.89 -71.46 -4.15
C ASP A 150 71.49 -71.91 -3.54
N MET A 151 71.24 -73.21 -3.17
CA MET A 151 69.89 -73.81 -2.80
C MET A 151 69.81 -75.00 -1.74
N ALA A 152 68.63 -75.25 -1.08
CA ALA A 152 68.32 -76.28 0.00
C ALA A 152 66.80 -76.72 0.21
N GLN A 153 66.39 -77.69 1.10
CA GLN A 153 64.99 -78.32 1.26
C GLN A 153 64.37 -78.62 2.70
N VAL A 154 63.05 -79.00 2.90
CA VAL A 154 62.27 -79.10 4.24
C VAL A 154 60.96 -80.03 4.35
N VAL A 155 60.54 -80.73 5.48
CA VAL A 155 59.39 -81.79 5.63
C VAL A 155 58.44 -81.89 6.96
N VAL A 156 57.23 -82.60 7.05
CA VAL A 156 56.18 -82.70 8.22
C VAL A 156 55.28 -84.05 8.44
N ASN A 157 54.55 -84.36 9.60
CA ASN A 157 53.61 -85.57 9.96
C ASN A 157 52.51 -85.45 11.17
N VAL A 158 51.51 -86.40 11.48
CA VAL A 158 50.21 -86.30 12.37
C VAL A 158 49.60 -87.56 13.22
N THR A 159 48.54 -87.48 14.15
CA THR A 159 47.91 -88.49 15.18
C THR A 159 46.33 -88.48 15.64
N ASP A 160 45.78 -89.20 16.71
CA ASP A 160 44.29 -89.60 17.04
C ASP A 160 43.79 -89.98 18.57
N ALA A 161 42.46 -90.26 18.99
CA ALA A 161 41.87 -90.49 20.42
C ALA A 161 40.44 -91.26 20.77
N ASN A 162 39.85 -91.34 22.05
CA ASN A 162 38.56 -92.13 22.55
C ASN A 162 37.84 -91.79 24.00
N THR A 163 36.59 -92.27 24.45
CA THR A 163 35.73 -91.72 25.64
C THR A 163 34.78 -92.39 26.82
N HIS A 164 33.50 -92.95 26.74
CA HIS A 164 32.22 -92.74 27.66
C HIS A 164 31.69 -93.59 28.97
N ARG A 165 30.34 -93.58 29.42
CA ARG A 165 29.60 -94.14 30.67
C ARG A 165 27.99 -94.20 30.65
N PRO A 166 27.20 -94.71 31.67
CA PRO A 166 25.72 -94.59 31.72
C PRO A 166 25.25 -93.25 32.31
N VAL A 167 24.21 -92.69 31.72
CA VAL A 167 23.75 -91.32 31.97
C VAL A 167 22.22 -91.25 31.91
N PHE A 168 21.58 -90.75 32.97
CA PHE A 168 20.22 -90.21 32.81
C PHE A 168 20.29 -89.00 31.87
N GLN A 169 19.36 -88.88 30.93
CA GLN A 169 19.33 -87.76 29.97
C GLN A 169 19.28 -86.37 30.63
N SER A 170 18.88 -86.31 31.91
CA SER A 170 19.12 -85.19 32.82
C SER A 170 19.39 -85.70 34.24
N SER A 171 20.16 -84.95 35.04
CA SER A 171 20.27 -85.15 36.50
C SER A 171 19.06 -84.64 37.28
N HIS A 172 18.13 -83.96 36.59
CA HIS A 172 16.85 -83.51 37.11
C HIS A 172 15.78 -83.56 36.02
N TYR A 173 14.69 -84.29 36.26
CA TYR A 173 13.49 -84.25 35.44
C TYR A 173 12.47 -83.34 36.13
N THR A 174 11.98 -82.32 35.43
CA THR A 174 10.81 -81.56 35.86
C THR A 174 9.65 -81.95 34.95
N VAL A 175 8.47 -82.20 35.54
CA VAL A 175 7.25 -82.51 34.81
C VAL A 175 6.08 -81.72 35.37
N ASN A 176 5.25 -81.17 34.48
CA ASN A 176 4.04 -80.46 34.85
C ASN A 176 2.84 -81.41 34.78
N VAL A 177 2.02 -81.40 35.83
CA VAL A 177 0.77 -82.14 35.92
C VAL A 177 -0.32 -81.17 36.33
N ASN A 178 -1.32 -80.95 35.47
CA ASN A 178 -2.51 -80.18 35.86
C ASN A 178 -3.17 -80.83 37.09
N GLU A 179 -3.78 -80.01 37.94
CA GLU A 179 -4.53 -80.55 39.09
C GLU A 179 -5.80 -81.31 38.67
N ASP A 180 -6.40 -80.93 37.53
CA ASP A 180 -7.59 -81.55 36.90
C ASP A 180 -7.44 -83.03 36.50
N ARG A 181 -6.29 -83.66 36.79
CA ARG A 181 -5.94 -85.00 36.32
C ARG A 181 -6.48 -86.08 37.25
N PRO A 182 -7.28 -87.03 36.74
CA PRO A 182 -7.86 -88.08 37.56
C PRO A 182 -6.78 -89.02 38.12
N VAL A 183 -7.09 -89.59 39.28
CA VAL A 183 -6.26 -90.58 39.98
C VAL A 183 -5.89 -91.76 39.08
N GLY A 184 -4.61 -92.15 39.10
CA GLY A 184 -4.05 -93.22 38.27
C GLY A 184 -3.41 -92.75 36.97
N THR A 185 -3.39 -91.44 36.70
CA THR A 185 -2.71 -90.84 35.54
C THR A 185 -1.20 -91.13 35.58
N THR A 186 -0.62 -91.57 34.46
CA THR A 186 0.85 -91.69 34.34
C THR A 186 1.44 -90.30 34.13
N VAL A 187 2.33 -89.90 35.04
CA VAL A 187 2.94 -88.57 35.10
C VAL A 187 4.13 -88.46 34.14
N VAL A 188 5.08 -89.39 34.25
CA VAL A 188 6.31 -89.40 33.43
C VAL A 188 6.85 -90.83 33.34
N VAL A 189 7.67 -91.10 32.34
CA VAL A 189 8.46 -92.33 32.21
C VAL A 189 9.92 -91.94 32.08
N ILE A 190 10.72 -92.24 33.10
CA ILE A 190 12.13 -91.82 33.19
C ILE A 190 13.04 -92.96 32.73
N SER A 191 14.10 -92.63 31.97
CA SER A 191 15.06 -93.61 31.47
C SER A 191 16.48 -93.05 31.36
N ALA A 192 17.46 -93.95 31.41
CA ALA A 192 18.88 -93.66 31.20
C ALA A 192 19.44 -94.44 30.01
N THR A 193 20.60 -94.03 29.52
CA THR A 193 21.29 -94.59 28.35
C THR A 193 22.80 -94.68 28.59
N ASP A 194 23.46 -95.68 28.01
CA ASP A 194 24.92 -95.81 27.95
C ASP A 194 25.35 -95.91 26.48
N GLU A 195 26.55 -95.44 26.15
CA GLU A 195 27.13 -95.49 24.80
C GLU A 195 28.18 -96.61 24.62
N ASP A 196 28.58 -97.30 25.69
CA ASP A 196 29.28 -98.57 25.55
C ASP A 196 28.36 -99.64 24.91
N THR A 197 28.93 -100.75 24.44
CA THR A 197 28.17 -101.80 23.75
C THR A 197 28.19 -103.14 24.52
N GLY A 198 27.03 -103.81 24.58
CA GLY A 198 26.85 -105.06 25.31
C GLY A 198 26.39 -104.85 26.75
N GLU A 199 26.86 -105.69 27.68
CA GLU A 199 26.40 -105.68 29.08
C GLU A 199 26.83 -104.43 29.86
N ASN A 200 27.81 -103.66 29.34
CA ASN A 200 28.12 -102.33 29.87
C ASN A 200 26.92 -101.36 29.79
N ALA A 201 25.86 -101.65 29.02
CA ALA A 201 24.77 -100.72 28.72
C ALA A 201 23.35 -101.15 29.20
N ARG A 202 23.22 -101.99 30.24
CA ARG A 202 21.92 -102.50 30.73
C ARG A 202 21.51 -101.93 32.11
N ILE A 203 20.23 -101.55 32.27
CA ILE A 203 19.76 -100.62 33.32
C ILE A 203 18.49 -101.11 34.08
N THR A 204 18.22 -100.61 35.31
CA THR A 204 17.02 -100.86 36.14
C THR A 204 16.71 -99.66 37.05
N TYR A 205 15.45 -99.43 37.45
CA TYR A 205 14.99 -98.19 38.16
C TYR A 205 14.38 -98.43 39.55
N LEU A 206 14.50 -97.44 40.44
CA LEU A 206 13.86 -97.41 41.77
C LEU A 206 13.62 -95.97 42.27
N MET A 207 12.68 -95.79 43.22
CA MET A 207 12.38 -94.53 43.92
C MET A 207 12.77 -94.67 45.40
N GLU A 208 13.30 -93.61 46.00
CA GLU A 208 13.88 -93.65 47.36
C GLU A 208 12.86 -93.36 48.49
N ASP A 209 12.00 -92.34 48.31
CA ASP A 209 10.97 -91.93 49.27
C ASP A 209 9.55 -92.32 48.85
N SER A 210 8.69 -92.67 49.81
CA SER A 210 7.29 -93.07 49.54
C SER A 210 6.30 -91.91 49.77
N ILE A 211 6.05 -91.10 48.73
CA ILE A 211 5.05 -90.02 48.73
C ILE A 211 3.65 -90.57 48.38
N PRO A 212 2.59 -90.37 49.18
CA PRO A 212 1.30 -91.06 48.99
C PRO A 212 0.55 -90.66 47.70
N GLN A 213 0.88 -89.51 47.10
CA GLN A 213 0.37 -89.08 45.80
C GLN A 213 0.96 -89.85 44.61
N PHE A 214 2.09 -90.57 44.74
CA PHE A 214 2.83 -91.13 43.59
C PHE A 214 3.45 -92.53 43.84
N ARG A 215 3.79 -93.24 42.75
CA ARG A 215 4.51 -94.53 42.76
C ARG A 215 5.28 -94.75 41.44
N ILE A 216 6.34 -95.56 41.43
CA ILE A 216 7.13 -95.92 40.23
C ILE A 216 7.08 -97.42 39.88
N ALA A 217 7.26 -97.78 38.60
CA ALA A 217 7.47 -99.14 38.12
C ALA A 217 8.96 -99.42 37.77
N ALA A 218 9.55 -100.46 38.36
CA ALA A 218 11.00 -100.69 38.35
C ALA A 218 11.62 -101.06 36.98
N GLU A 219 10.89 -101.81 36.15
CA GLU A 219 11.36 -102.26 34.81
C GLU A 219 11.20 -101.18 33.73
N THR A 220 10.34 -100.17 33.95
CA THR A 220 9.95 -99.20 32.93
C THR A 220 10.20 -97.74 33.30
N GLY A 221 10.46 -97.43 34.57
CA GLY A 221 10.66 -96.05 35.05
C GLY A 221 9.39 -95.19 35.06
N ALA A 222 8.21 -95.80 34.90
CA ALA A 222 6.93 -95.08 34.82
C ALA A 222 6.39 -94.68 36.21
N VAL A 223 6.07 -93.39 36.39
CA VAL A 223 5.53 -92.80 37.63
C VAL A 223 4.04 -92.48 37.44
N THR A 224 3.17 -92.78 38.41
CA THR A 224 1.70 -92.56 38.30
C THR A 224 1.09 -91.90 39.55
N THR A 225 0.04 -91.07 39.37
CA THR A 225 -0.74 -90.49 40.49
C THR A 225 -1.53 -91.54 41.27
N GLN A 226 -1.79 -91.27 42.55
CA GLN A 226 -2.53 -92.13 43.48
C GLN A 226 -3.58 -91.36 44.32
N MET A 227 -3.55 -90.02 44.30
CA MET A 227 -4.58 -89.13 44.85
C MET A 227 -4.85 -88.00 43.87
N GLU A 228 -5.93 -87.24 44.12
CA GLU A 228 -6.20 -85.97 43.44
C GLU A 228 -5.14 -84.92 43.86
N LEU A 229 -4.99 -83.88 43.04
CA LEU A 229 -4.06 -82.78 43.24
C LEU A 229 -4.87 -81.48 43.33
N ASP A 230 -4.30 -80.48 44.01
CA ASP A 230 -4.89 -79.16 44.25
C ASP A 230 -3.71 -78.17 44.29
N TYR A 231 -3.73 -77.15 43.44
CA TYR A 231 -2.63 -76.21 43.27
C TYR A 231 -2.60 -75.16 44.40
N GLU A 232 -3.77 -74.64 44.78
CA GLU A 232 -3.96 -73.69 45.88
C GLU A 232 -3.49 -74.24 47.24
N ASP A 233 -3.60 -75.56 47.46
CA ASP A 233 -3.04 -76.26 48.63
C ASP A 233 -1.55 -76.64 48.47
N GLN A 234 -1.12 -77.23 47.34
CA GLN A 234 0.30 -77.61 47.14
C GLN A 234 0.80 -77.62 45.67
N VAL A 235 1.59 -76.59 45.32
CA VAL A 235 2.14 -76.35 43.97
C VAL A 235 3.21 -77.33 43.45
N SER A 236 3.91 -78.11 44.29
CA SER A 236 4.95 -79.05 43.81
C SER A 236 5.33 -80.18 44.76
N TYR A 237 5.97 -81.21 44.19
CA TYR A 237 6.51 -82.40 44.86
C TYR A 237 7.89 -82.77 44.28
N THR A 238 8.74 -83.43 45.06
CA THR A 238 10.07 -83.91 44.59
C THR A 238 10.31 -85.37 44.99
N LEU A 239 10.86 -86.16 44.07
CA LEU A 239 11.03 -87.62 44.18
C LEU A 239 12.44 -88.01 43.74
N ALA A 240 13.22 -88.71 44.57
CA ALA A 240 14.54 -89.22 44.17
C ALA A 240 14.41 -90.58 43.43
N ILE A 241 15.06 -90.72 42.27
CA ILE A 241 15.00 -91.89 41.38
C ILE A 241 16.41 -92.29 40.93
N THR A 242 16.76 -93.57 41.02
CA THR A 242 18.12 -94.07 40.72
C THR A 242 18.14 -95.10 39.59
N ALA A 243 19.18 -95.06 38.74
CA ALA A 243 19.49 -96.01 37.67
C ALA A 243 20.96 -96.46 37.73
N ARG A 244 21.27 -97.63 37.16
CA ARG A 244 22.58 -98.29 37.30
C ARG A 244 22.90 -99.22 36.14
N ASP A 245 24.15 -99.24 35.68
CA ASP A 245 24.65 -100.17 34.66
C ASP A 245 25.02 -101.56 35.23
N ASN A 246 25.44 -102.45 34.31
CA ASN A 246 26.08 -103.73 34.62
C ASN A 246 27.59 -103.80 34.25
N GLY A 247 28.23 -102.68 33.91
CA GLY A 247 29.60 -102.60 33.35
C GLY A 247 30.75 -102.80 34.34
N ILE A 248 32.01 -102.61 33.92
CA ILE A 248 33.19 -102.72 34.80
C ILE A 248 34.18 -101.56 34.59
N PRO A 249 34.46 -100.72 35.61
CA PRO A 249 33.78 -100.65 36.91
C PRO A 249 32.33 -100.15 36.74
N GLN A 250 31.38 -100.79 37.42
CA GLN A 250 29.96 -100.39 37.38
C GLN A 250 29.78 -98.92 37.76
N LYS A 251 28.86 -98.25 37.07
CA LYS A 251 28.47 -96.87 37.33
C LYS A 251 26.96 -96.78 37.48
N SER A 252 26.55 -95.80 38.27
CA SER A 252 25.14 -95.50 38.54
C SER A 252 24.96 -94.00 38.53
N ASP A 253 23.74 -93.59 38.24
CA ASP A 253 23.32 -92.21 38.17
C ASP A 253 22.03 -92.06 38.99
N THR A 254 21.86 -90.94 39.65
CA THR A 254 20.67 -90.63 40.46
C THR A 254 20.13 -89.30 39.99
N THR A 255 18.84 -89.27 39.68
CA THR A 255 18.12 -88.08 39.24
C THR A 255 17.02 -87.75 40.22
N TYR A 256 16.72 -86.47 40.36
CA TYR A 256 15.51 -86.03 41.02
C TYR A 256 14.40 -85.83 39.98
N LEU A 257 13.17 -86.14 40.36
CA LEU A 257 11.95 -85.85 39.63
C LEU A 257 11.14 -84.83 40.43
N GLU A 258 11.07 -83.61 39.91
CA GLU A 258 10.16 -82.58 40.40
C GLU A 258 8.85 -82.66 39.61
N ILE A 259 7.74 -82.83 40.33
CA ILE A 259 6.39 -82.76 39.78
C ILE A 259 5.83 -81.40 40.18
N LEU A 260 5.72 -80.50 39.21
CA LEU A 260 5.04 -79.22 39.36
C LEU A 260 3.55 -79.42 39.11
N VAL A 261 2.72 -79.13 40.11
CA VAL A 261 1.27 -79.01 39.90
C VAL A 261 1.04 -77.78 39.04
N SER A 262 0.09 -77.83 38.12
CA SER A 262 -0.24 -76.73 37.22
C SER A 262 -1.69 -76.29 37.40
N ASP A 263 -1.83 -75.11 37.97
CA ASP A 263 -3.01 -74.24 38.11
C ASP A 263 -3.99 -74.32 36.92
N VAL A 264 -5.25 -74.65 37.20
CA VAL A 264 -6.39 -74.71 36.29
C VAL A 264 -7.48 -73.76 36.79
N ASN A 265 -7.94 -72.83 35.93
CA ASN A 265 -8.81 -71.70 36.30
C ASN A 265 -10.17 -72.11 36.94
N ASP A 266 -10.14 -72.29 38.26
CA ASP A 266 -11.12 -72.94 39.13
C ASP A 266 -11.95 -71.92 39.94
N ASN A 267 -11.36 -70.78 40.33
CA ASN A 267 -12.03 -69.70 41.04
C ASN A 267 -12.61 -68.66 40.05
N ALA A 268 -12.85 -67.41 40.47
CA ALA A 268 -13.41 -66.36 39.61
C ALA A 268 -13.26 -64.98 40.27
N PRO A 269 -13.12 -63.88 39.50
CA PRO A 269 -12.86 -62.57 40.08
C PRO A 269 -14.03 -62.05 40.90
N GLN A 270 -13.80 -61.56 42.13
CA GLN A 270 -14.82 -60.99 43.00
C GLN A 270 -14.54 -59.52 43.32
N PHE A 271 -15.50 -58.63 43.03
CA PHE A 271 -15.43 -57.20 43.38
C PHE A 271 -15.52 -56.94 44.89
N LEU A 272 -14.85 -55.87 45.35
CA LEU A 272 -14.85 -55.44 46.76
C LEU A 272 -16.13 -54.70 47.20
N ARG A 273 -17.03 -54.38 46.26
CA ARG A 273 -18.33 -53.70 46.51
C ARG A 273 -19.36 -54.10 45.47
N ASP A 274 -20.64 -54.05 45.85
CA ASP A 274 -21.78 -54.34 44.95
C ASP A 274 -22.04 -53.23 43.92
N SER A 275 -21.67 -51.98 44.22
CA SER A 275 -21.74 -50.84 43.29
C SER A 275 -20.77 -49.72 43.64
N TYR A 276 -20.56 -48.80 42.69
CA TYR A 276 -19.69 -47.63 42.82
C TYR A 276 -20.40 -46.36 42.32
N GLN A 277 -20.09 -45.22 42.92
CA GLN A 277 -20.64 -43.91 42.54
C GLN A 277 -19.53 -42.85 42.51
N GLY A 278 -19.66 -41.87 41.61
CA GLY A 278 -18.77 -40.71 41.53
C GLY A 278 -19.41 -39.55 40.77
N SER A 279 -18.72 -38.41 40.75
CA SER A 279 -19.18 -37.19 40.09
C SER A 279 -18.01 -36.44 39.46
N VAL A 280 -18.24 -35.75 38.35
CA VAL A 280 -17.21 -35.07 37.57
C VAL A 280 -17.79 -33.84 36.87
N TYR A 281 -17.07 -32.71 36.81
CA TYR A 281 -17.47 -31.56 36.02
C TYR A 281 -17.30 -31.82 34.52
N GLU A 282 -18.07 -31.16 33.67
CA GLU A 282 -17.98 -31.37 32.22
C GLU A 282 -16.76 -30.72 31.55
N ASP A 283 -16.28 -29.60 32.12
CA ASP A 283 -15.12 -28.84 31.63
C ASP A 283 -13.79 -29.61 31.71
N VAL A 284 -13.77 -30.75 32.41
CA VAL A 284 -12.54 -31.50 32.67
C VAL A 284 -11.93 -32.06 31.37
N PRO A 285 -10.59 -32.06 31.25
CA PRO A 285 -9.93 -32.68 30.11
C PRO A 285 -10.18 -34.20 30.07
N ALA A 286 -10.11 -34.77 28.87
CA ALA A 286 -10.06 -36.22 28.69
C ALA A 286 -8.92 -36.86 29.49
N PHE A 287 -9.10 -38.13 29.88
CA PHE A 287 -8.25 -38.91 30.80
C PHE A 287 -8.26 -38.46 32.27
N THR A 288 -9.17 -37.57 32.66
CA THR A 288 -9.44 -37.23 34.07
C THR A 288 -10.01 -38.44 34.81
N SER A 289 -9.45 -38.77 35.97
CA SER A 289 -9.86 -39.92 36.78
C SER A 289 -11.07 -39.57 37.65
N VAL A 290 -12.13 -40.38 37.59
CA VAL A 290 -13.41 -40.14 38.29
C VAL A 290 -13.55 -41.01 39.54
N LEU A 291 -13.31 -42.32 39.40
CA LEU A 291 -13.37 -43.29 40.50
C LEU A 291 -12.53 -44.53 40.20
N GLN A 292 -12.39 -45.44 41.17
CA GLN A 292 -11.67 -46.70 41.01
C GLN A 292 -12.48 -47.87 41.54
N VAL A 293 -12.63 -48.92 40.72
CA VAL A 293 -13.16 -50.23 41.11
C VAL A 293 -12.04 -51.22 41.40
N SER A 294 -12.32 -52.29 42.15
CA SER A 294 -11.31 -53.30 42.47
C SER A 294 -11.95 -54.66 42.76
N ALA A 295 -11.28 -55.72 42.31
CA ALA A 295 -11.66 -57.12 42.45
C ALA A 295 -10.42 -58.01 42.63
N THR A 296 -10.61 -59.21 43.20
CA THR A 296 -9.58 -60.20 43.48
C THR A 296 -9.99 -61.58 42.99
N ASP A 297 -9.04 -62.40 42.54
CA ASP A 297 -9.22 -63.83 42.28
C ASP A 297 -8.29 -64.65 43.19
N ARG A 298 -8.49 -65.98 43.24
CA ARG A 298 -7.74 -66.91 44.11
C ARG A 298 -6.70 -67.77 43.39
N ASP A 299 -6.94 -68.07 42.11
CA ASP A 299 -6.02 -68.84 41.26
C ASP A 299 -4.68 -68.07 41.09
N SER A 300 -3.72 -68.60 40.33
CA SER A 300 -2.38 -68.01 40.17
C SER A 300 -2.04 -67.56 38.74
N GLY A 301 -0.85 -66.97 38.56
CA GLY A 301 -0.28 -66.67 37.23
C GLY A 301 -1.13 -65.75 36.33
N LEU A 302 -1.87 -66.35 35.40
CA LEU A 302 -2.85 -65.67 34.53
C LEU A 302 -4.30 -65.96 34.95
N ASN A 303 -4.55 -67.09 35.60
CA ASN A 303 -5.85 -67.48 36.12
C ASN A 303 -6.22 -66.51 37.26
N GLY A 304 -5.32 -66.29 38.22
CA GLY A 304 -5.48 -65.29 39.29
C GLY A 304 -5.51 -63.82 38.85
N ARG A 305 -5.25 -63.52 37.57
CA ARG A 305 -4.92 -62.17 37.13
C ARG A 305 -6.13 -61.42 36.57
N VAL A 306 -6.83 -60.73 37.47
CA VAL A 306 -7.97 -59.86 37.16
C VAL A 306 -7.57 -58.70 36.23
N PHE A 307 -8.41 -58.49 35.21
CA PHE A 307 -8.48 -57.29 34.37
C PHE A 307 -9.91 -56.72 34.38
N TYR A 308 -10.03 -55.41 34.11
CA TYR A 308 -11.31 -54.68 34.10
C TYR A 308 -11.71 -54.24 32.68
N THR A 309 -13.01 -54.29 32.37
CA THR A 309 -13.58 -53.90 31.06
C THR A 309 -15.07 -53.55 31.19
N PHE A 310 -15.65 -52.76 30.29
CA PHE A 310 -17.10 -52.47 30.28
C PHE A 310 -17.92 -53.46 29.42
N GLN A 311 -19.25 -53.44 29.57
CA GLN A 311 -20.15 -54.36 28.88
C GLN A 311 -20.16 -54.16 27.35
N GLY A 312 -19.42 -55.01 26.63
CA GLY A 312 -19.44 -55.08 25.16
C GLY A 312 -18.15 -54.62 24.50
N GLY A 313 -17.26 -53.96 25.25
CA GLY A 313 -15.98 -53.44 24.75
C GLY A 313 -16.02 -51.99 24.24
N ASP A 314 -17.20 -51.38 24.17
CA ASP A 314 -17.40 -49.95 24.01
C ASP A 314 -18.03 -49.36 25.28
N ASP A 315 -17.55 -48.18 25.68
CA ASP A 315 -17.56 -47.75 27.08
C ASP A 315 -18.65 -46.70 27.36
N GLY A 316 -19.92 -47.15 27.38
CA GLY A 316 -21.08 -46.27 27.61
C GLY A 316 -21.20 -45.19 26.52
N ASP A 317 -21.37 -45.63 25.28
CA ASP A 317 -21.27 -44.85 24.03
C ASP A 317 -19.88 -44.21 23.76
N GLY A 318 -18.91 -44.47 24.64
CA GLY A 318 -17.48 -44.24 24.45
C GLY A 318 -16.93 -42.95 25.07
N ASP A 319 -17.64 -42.39 26.06
CA ASP A 319 -17.26 -41.15 26.74
C ASP A 319 -16.41 -41.38 28.00
N PHE A 320 -16.44 -42.60 28.54
CA PHE A 320 -15.57 -43.06 29.62
C PHE A 320 -14.58 -44.12 29.13
N ILE A 321 -13.61 -44.49 29.98
CA ILE A 321 -12.74 -45.66 29.78
C ILE A 321 -12.34 -46.24 31.14
N ILE A 322 -12.24 -47.57 31.24
CA ILE A 322 -11.71 -48.25 32.43
C ILE A 322 -10.30 -48.77 32.18
N GLU A 323 -9.35 -48.32 33.00
CA GLU A 323 -7.95 -48.73 32.89
C GLU A 323 -7.79 -50.20 33.34
N SER A 324 -7.62 -51.09 32.35
CA SER A 324 -7.79 -52.54 32.50
C SER A 324 -6.98 -53.24 33.59
N THR A 325 -5.93 -52.63 34.15
CA THR A 325 -5.14 -53.20 35.26
C THR A 325 -5.29 -52.47 36.59
N SER A 326 -5.80 -51.23 36.60
CA SER A 326 -5.96 -50.43 37.83
C SER A 326 -7.40 -50.36 38.31
N GLY A 327 -8.37 -50.57 37.40
CA GLY A 327 -9.79 -50.36 37.67
C GLY A 327 -10.19 -48.88 37.76
N ILE A 328 -9.30 -47.94 37.41
CA ILE A 328 -9.61 -46.51 37.39
C ILE A 328 -10.52 -46.22 36.19
N VAL A 329 -11.71 -45.67 36.46
CA VAL A 329 -12.61 -45.11 35.45
C VAL A 329 -12.18 -43.66 35.19
N ARG A 330 -11.96 -43.34 33.92
CA ARG A 330 -11.58 -42.01 33.44
C ARG A 330 -12.56 -41.49 32.40
N THR A 331 -12.59 -40.19 32.17
CA THR A 331 -13.15 -39.62 30.93
C THR A 331 -12.28 -40.04 29.74
N LEU A 332 -12.91 -40.32 28.60
CA LEU A 332 -12.24 -40.60 27.31
C LEU A 332 -12.49 -39.48 26.29
N ARG A 333 -13.70 -38.89 26.31
CA ARG A 333 -14.06 -37.68 25.57
C ARG A 333 -14.24 -36.49 26.52
N ARG A 334 -14.68 -35.35 25.99
CA ARG A 334 -15.32 -34.30 26.79
C ARG A 334 -16.71 -34.78 27.18
N LEU A 335 -17.19 -34.33 28.34
CA LEU A 335 -18.57 -34.52 28.75
C LEU A 335 -19.38 -33.26 28.40
N ASP A 336 -20.69 -33.38 28.52
CA ASP A 336 -21.73 -32.43 28.12
C ASP A 336 -22.96 -32.81 28.97
N ARG A 337 -23.30 -31.99 29.97
CA ARG A 337 -24.33 -32.27 30.98
C ARG A 337 -25.73 -32.03 30.39
N GLU A 338 -25.87 -31.05 29.51
CA GLU A 338 -27.11 -30.70 28.81
C GLU A 338 -27.60 -31.88 27.95
N ASN A 339 -26.67 -32.63 27.36
CA ASN A 339 -26.92 -33.86 26.63
C ASN A 339 -27.06 -35.08 27.56
N VAL A 340 -26.11 -35.33 28.48
CA VAL A 340 -26.12 -36.52 29.36
C VAL A 340 -25.67 -36.21 30.80
N PRO A 341 -26.61 -35.90 31.73
CA PRO A 341 -26.27 -35.53 33.11
C PRO A 341 -25.91 -36.72 34.03
N LEU A 342 -26.24 -37.96 33.63
CA LEU A 342 -26.04 -39.16 34.46
C LEU A 342 -25.75 -40.41 33.60
N TYR A 343 -24.56 -40.99 33.79
CA TYR A 343 -24.15 -42.23 33.14
C TYR A 343 -24.34 -43.43 34.07
N THR A 344 -24.90 -44.52 33.54
CA THR A 344 -25.07 -45.82 34.22
C THR A 344 -24.22 -46.87 33.50
N LEU A 345 -23.01 -47.09 34.01
CA LEU A 345 -21.98 -47.92 33.40
C LEU A 345 -21.94 -49.31 34.08
N ARG A 346 -21.65 -50.36 33.31
CA ARG A 346 -21.52 -51.72 33.83
C ARG A 346 -20.17 -52.33 33.51
N ALA A 347 -19.32 -52.44 34.53
CA ALA A 347 -18.00 -53.03 34.41
C ALA A 347 -18.01 -54.53 34.69
N PHE A 348 -16.98 -55.23 34.23
CA PHE A 348 -16.66 -56.61 34.53
C PHE A 348 -15.23 -56.73 35.05
N ALA A 349 -15.05 -57.58 36.06
CA ALA A 349 -13.76 -58.16 36.40
C ALA A 349 -13.64 -59.50 35.67
N VAL A 350 -12.52 -59.73 34.99
CA VAL A 350 -12.28 -60.89 34.11
C VAL A 350 -10.89 -61.44 34.37
N ASP A 351 -10.74 -62.76 34.50
CA ASP A 351 -9.43 -63.41 34.60
C ASP A 351 -8.71 -63.50 33.23
N LYS A 352 -7.59 -64.22 33.17
CA LYS A 352 -6.98 -64.68 31.91
C LYS A 352 -6.74 -66.19 31.85
N GLY A 353 -7.57 -66.96 32.54
CA GLY A 353 -7.62 -68.41 32.36
C GLY A 353 -8.33 -68.84 31.08
N VAL A 354 -8.41 -70.16 30.89
CA VAL A 354 -9.06 -70.76 29.73
C VAL A 354 -9.88 -71.97 30.19
N PRO A 355 -11.23 -71.89 30.24
CA PRO A 355 -12.08 -70.78 29.84
C PRO A 355 -12.07 -69.61 30.83
N ALA A 356 -11.98 -68.38 30.32
CA ALA A 356 -11.97 -67.18 31.16
C ALA A 356 -13.34 -66.90 31.80
N ARG A 357 -13.34 -66.58 33.09
CA ARG A 357 -14.52 -66.29 33.91
C ARG A 357 -14.62 -64.80 34.20
N ARG A 358 -15.81 -64.34 34.56
CA ARG A 358 -16.10 -62.91 34.78
C ARG A 358 -17.23 -62.66 35.78
N THR A 359 -17.18 -61.55 36.48
CA THR A 359 -18.29 -61.03 37.31
C THR A 359 -18.60 -59.57 36.96
N PRO A 360 -19.87 -59.13 37.03
CA PRO A 360 -20.27 -57.75 36.73
C PRO A 360 -20.37 -56.86 38.00
N VAL A 361 -20.27 -55.54 37.81
CA VAL A 361 -20.61 -54.51 38.81
C VAL A 361 -21.27 -53.29 38.16
N GLU A 362 -22.11 -52.56 38.89
CA GLU A 362 -22.72 -51.30 38.43
C GLU A 362 -21.94 -50.07 38.95
N ILE A 363 -21.79 -49.08 38.08
CA ILE A 363 -21.10 -47.81 38.34
C ILE A 363 -21.98 -46.65 37.88
N GLN A 364 -22.21 -45.66 38.73
CA GLN A 364 -22.98 -44.45 38.38
C GLN A 364 -22.07 -43.22 38.41
N VAL A 365 -22.13 -42.39 37.37
CA VAL A 365 -21.34 -41.15 37.26
C VAL A 365 -22.27 -39.98 36.95
N THR A 366 -22.36 -39.04 37.88
CA THR A 366 -23.10 -37.77 37.70
C THR A 366 -22.19 -36.72 37.07
N VAL A 367 -22.64 -36.06 36.00
CA VAL A 367 -21.96 -34.89 35.44
C VAL A 367 -22.38 -33.65 36.24
N LEU A 368 -21.45 -32.75 36.52
CA LEU A 368 -21.66 -31.53 37.29
C LEU A 368 -21.55 -30.30 36.39
N ASP A 369 -22.56 -29.45 36.52
CA ASP A 369 -22.81 -28.23 35.75
C ASP A 369 -21.68 -27.19 35.82
N VAL A 370 -21.36 -26.61 34.67
CA VAL A 370 -20.45 -25.47 34.49
C VAL A 370 -21.11 -24.43 33.58
N ASN A 371 -21.03 -23.15 33.94
CA ASN A 371 -21.60 -22.07 33.12
C ASN A 371 -20.80 -21.85 31.83
N ASP A 372 -21.15 -22.57 30.76
CA ASP A 372 -20.48 -22.53 29.47
C ASP A 372 -21.41 -22.18 28.27
N ASN A 373 -22.73 -22.27 28.46
CA ASN A 373 -23.72 -21.79 27.48
C ASN A 373 -24.19 -20.36 27.81
N PRO A 374 -24.17 -19.41 26.86
CA PRO A 374 -24.81 -18.12 27.04
C PRO A 374 -26.34 -18.24 26.86
N PRO A 375 -27.15 -17.35 27.46
CA PRO A 375 -28.60 -17.33 27.22
C PRO A 375 -28.88 -17.08 25.74
N VAL A 376 -29.65 -17.93 25.07
CA VAL A 376 -29.94 -17.79 23.63
C VAL A 376 -31.35 -17.20 23.44
N PHE A 377 -31.45 -16.06 22.76
CA PHE A 377 -32.75 -15.52 22.34
C PHE A 377 -33.40 -16.42 21.28
N GLU A 378 -34.74 -16.46 21.21
CA GLU A 378 -35.44 -17.21 20.14
C GLU A 378 -35.04 -16.77 18.71
N ARG A 379 -34.54 -15.53 18.56
CA ARG A 379 -34.13 -14.89 17.31
C ARG A 379 -33.03 -13.86 17.57
N ASP A 380 -32.16 -13.64 16.59
CA ASP A 380 -31.18 -12.54 16.61
C ASP A 380 -31.84 -11.16 16.41
N GLU A 381 -32.97 -11.13 15.68
CA GLU A 381 -33.74 -9.94 15.34
C GLU A 381 -35.23 -10.15 15.66
N PHE A 382 -35.86 -9.18 16.34
CA PHE A 382 -37.29 -9.18 16.66
C PHE A 382 -38.00 -8.00 15.99
N ASP A 383 -38.81 -8.30 14.97
CA ASP A 383 -39.77 -7.36 14.39
C ASP A 383 -41.05 -7.29 15.24
N ILE A 384 -41.30 -6.13 15.83
CA ILE A 384 -42.52 -5.81 16.59
C ILE A 384 -43.29 -4.75 15.81
N PHE A 385 -44.56 -5.00 15.53
CA PHE A 385 -45.43 -4.04 14.87
C PHE A 385 -46.41 -3.44 15.87
N VAL A 386 -46.39 -2.12 16.01
CA VAL A 386 -47.26 -1.37 16.92
C VAL A 386 -48.04 -0.36 16.08
N ASP A 387 -49.36 -0.33 16.20
CA ASP A 387 -50.16 0.71 15.57
C ASP A 387 -49.87 2.05 16.27
N GLU A 388 -49.73 3.14 15.52
CA GLU A 388 -49.42 4.45 16.11
C GLU A 388 -50.61 5.05 16.88
N ASN A 389 -50.40 6.20 17.56
CA ASN A 389 -51.39 6.77 18.48
C ASN A 389 -51.85 5.77 19.58
N SER A 390 -51.05 4.73 19.84
CA SER A 390 -51.35 3.68 20.81
C SER A 390 -51.09 4.14 22.26
N PRO A 391 -51.87 3.63 23.25
CA PRO A 391 -51.88 4.21 24.58
C PRO A 391 -50.60 3.95 25.37
N ILE A 392 -50.07 5.01 25.99
CA ILE A 392 -48.95 4.96 26.94
C ILE A 392 -49.17 3.87 28.00
N GLY A 393 -48.15 3.05 28.25
CA GLY A 393 -48.18 1.91 29.16
C GLY A 393 -48.56 0.58 28.51
N LEU A 394 -48.79 0.55 27.20
CA LEU A 394 -49.00 -0.69 26.43
C LEU A 394 -47.73 -1.57 26.47
N VAL A 395 -47.90 -2.86 26.78
CA VAL A 395 -46.89 -3.90 26.51
C VAL A 395 -46.87 -4.15 25.01
N VAL A 396 -45.80 -3.74 24.33
CA VAL A 396 -45.64 -3.85 22.88
C VAL A 396 -45.14 -5.23 22.45
N ALA A 397 -44.35 -5.90 23.29
CA ALA A 397 -43.92 -7.28 23.10
C ALA A 397 -43.44 -7.92 24.41
N ARG A 398 -43.20 -9.23 24.37
CA ARG A 398 -42.43 -9.95 25.38
C ARG A 398 -41.29 -10.68 24.69
N ILE A 399 -40.07 -10.35 25.06
CA ILE A 399 -38.83 -10.91 24.51
C ILE A 399 -38.37 -12.02 25.46
N THR A 400 -37.92 -13.15 24.92
CA THR A 400 -37.44 -14.27 25.73
C THR A 400 -36.14 -14.86 25.20
N ALA A 401 -35.36 -15.37 26.13
CA ALA A 401 -34.19 -16.21 25.90
C ALA A 401 -34.30 -17.48 26.74
N SER A 402 -33.58 -18.52 26.33
CA SER A 402 -33.43 -19.80 27.03
C SER A 402 -31.96 -20.07 27.27
N ASP A 403 -31.64 -20.53 28.47
CA ASP A 403 -30.29 -20.91 28.91
C ASP A 403 -30.39 -22.37 29.40
N PRO A 404 -29.55 -23.29 28.92
CA PRO A 404 -29.71 -24.73 29.17
C PRO A 404 -29.04 -25.22 30.47
N ASP A 405 -28.17 -24.41 31.08
CA ASP A 405 -27.40 -24.71 32.30
C ASP A 405 -28.31 -24.92 33.54
N GLU A 406 -27.75 -25.28 34.70
CA GLU A 406 -28.52 -25.59 35.90
C GLU A 406 -28.55 -24.47 36.97
N GLY A 407 -29.73 -24.31 37.59
CA GLY A 407 -29.89 -23.53 38.81
C GLY A 407 -29.64 -22.03 38.63
N THR A 408 -28.51 -21.53 39.15
CA THR A 408 -28.11 -20.13 38.98
C THR A 408 -27.49 -19.85 37.61
N ASN A 409 -26.92 -20.87 36.96
CA ASN A 409 -26.20 -20.70 35.70
C ASN A 409 -27.16 -20.46 34.53
N ALA A 410 -28.43 -20.88 34.63
CA ALA A 410 -29.50 -20.49 33.72
C ALA A 410 -30.42 -19.35 34.25
N GLN A 411 -30.00 -18.57 35.26
CA GLN A 411 -30.83 -17.46 35.76
C GLN A 411 -30.69 -16.20 34.91
N ILE A 412 -31.51 -16.12 33.86
CA ILE A 412 -31.51 -15.01 32.90
C ILE A 412 -32.06 -13.71 33.52
N MET A 413 -31.35 -12.59 33.28
CA MET A 413 -31.84 -11.22 33.46
C MET A 413 -31.77 -10.44 32.14
N TYR A 414 -32.69 -9.51 31.93
CA TYR A 414 -32.79 -8.71 30.69
C TYR A 414 -32.48 -7.22 30.91
N GLN A 415 -31.86 -6.57 29.93
CA GLN A 415 -31.66 -5.10 29.92
C GLN A 415 -31.59 -4.53 28.49
N ILE A 416 -32.06 -3.29 28.30
CA ILE A 416 -31.78 -2.52 27.07
C ILE A 416 -30.39 -1.90 27.22
N VAL A 417 -29.50 -2.10 26.24
CA VAL A 417 -28.12 -1.57 26.28
C VAL A 417 -27.88 -0.41 25.32
N GLU A 418 -28.55 -0.38 24.16
CA GLU A 418 -28.31 0.63 23.11
C GLU A 418 -29.62 1.00 22.36
N GLY A 419 -29.65 2.16 21.70
CA GLY A 419 -30.72 2.58 20.77
C GLY A 419 -31.97 3.24 21.36
N ASN A 420 -32.34 2.94 22.62
CA ASN A 420 -33.53 3.49 23.29
C ASN A 420 -33.34 4.95 23.79
N ILE A 421 -33.20 5.89 22.85
CA ILE A 421 -33.09 7.33 23.13
C ILE A 421 -34.28 8.04 22.45
N PRO A 422 -35.06 8.89 23.16
CA PRO A 422 -34.92 9.29 24.57
C PRO A 422 -35.80 8.45 25.53
N GLU A 423 -35.38 7.23 25.87
CA GLU A 423 -36.04 6.37 26.88
C GLU A 423 -37.56 6.14 26.64
N VAL A 424 -37.94 5.94 25.38
CA VAL A 424 -39.33 5.75 24.94
C VAL A 424 -39.89 4.38 25.34
N PHE A 425 -39.02 3.38 25.55
CA PHE A 425 -39.42 2.04 25.99
C PHE A 425 -38.79 1.66 27.34
N GLN A 426 -39.48 0.77 28.08
CA GLN A 426 -38.94 0.10 29.26
C GLN A 426 -39.01 -1.41 29.06
N LEU A 427 -37.97 -2.12 29.51
CA LEU A 427 -37.93 -3.59 29.53
C LEU A 427 -37.91 -4.07 30.97
N ASP A 428 -38.79 -5.01 31.33
CA ASP A 428 -38.75 -5.66 32.64
C ASP A 428 -37.64 -6.70 32.73
N ILE A 429 -36.87 -6.63 33.83
CA ILE A 429 -35.60 -7.33 34.00
C ILE A 429 -35.72 -8.84 34.22
N PHE A 430 -36.92 -9.36 34.53
CA PHE A 430 -37.16 -10.79 34.81
C PHE A 430 -38.16 -11.44 33.85
N SER A 431 -39.19 -10.71 33.42
CA SER A 431 -40.23 -11.23 32.52
C SER A 431 -39.92 -11.03 31.04
N GLY A 432 -39.08 -10.04 30.69
CA GLY A 432 -38.78 -9.65 29.31
C GLY A 432 -39.89 -8.86 28.63
N GLU A 433 -40.88 -8.34 29.37
CA GLU A 433 -41.94 -7.50 28.81
C GLU A 433 -41.41 -6.10 28.45
N LEU A 434 -41.62 -5.69 27.20
CA LEU A 434 -41.25 -4.39 26.65
C LEU A 434 -42.50 -3.49 26.60
N THR A 435 -42.47 -2.33 27.26
CA THR A 435 -43.57 -1.37 27.35
C THR A 435 -43.22 -0.03 26.71
N ALA A 436 -44.22 0.65 26.12
CA ALA A 436 -44.09 2.02 25.63
C ALA A 436 -44.40 3.04 26.73
N LEU A 437 -43.52 4.03 26.93
CA LEU A 437 -43.62 5.07 27.96
C LEU A 437 -44.05 6.46 27.45
N ALA A 438 -44.10 6.65 26.13
CA ALA A 438 -44.53 7.88 25.47
C ALA A 438 -45.41 7.54 24.26
N ASP A 439 -46.11 8.55 23.74
CA ASP A 439 -46.89 8.43 22.51
C ASP A 439 -45.99 8.06 21.32
N LEU A 440 -46.50 7.24 20.40
CA LEU A 440 -45.79 6.72 19.23
C LEU A 440 -46.43 7.29 17.96
N ASP A 441 -45.58 7.87 17.10
CA ASP A 441 -45.92 8.79 15.99
C ASP A 441 -45.02 8.45 14.78
N TYR A 442 -45.62 8.03 13.67
CA TYR A 442 -44.93 7.45 12.51
C TYR A 442 -44.17 8.53 11.71
N GLU A 443 -44.76 9.71 11.54
CA GLU A 443 -44.20 10.87 10.82
C GLU A 443 -42.93 11.38 11.49
N THR A 444 -42.91 11.38 12.82
CA THR A 444 -41.70 11.69 13.60
C THR A 444 -40.70 10.54 13.54
N LYS A 445 -41.14 9.28 13.74
CA LYS A 445 -40.21 8.13 13.77
C LYS A 445 -40.87 6.75 13.59
N ALA A 446 -41.10 6.36 12.33
CA ALA A 446 -41.59 5.05 11.91
C ALA A 446 -40.85 3.79 12.46
N GLU A 447 -39.61 3.88 12.94
CA GLU A 447 -38.86 2.73 13.49
C GLU A 447 -37.97 3.08 14.69
N TYR A 448 -38.05 2.26 15.74
CA TYR A 448 -37.16 2.28 16.90
C TYR A 448 -36.35 0.99 16.96
N VAL A 449 -35.10 1.07 16.53
CA VAL A 449 -34.10 0.00 16.67
C VAL A 449 -33.42 0.15 18.04
N MET A 450 -33.45 -0.91 18.86
CA MET A 450 -32.79 -0.98 20.15
C MET A 450 -32.07 -2.33 20.33
N VAL A 451 -30.96 -2.35 21.06
CA VAL A 451 -30.23 -3.59 21.36
C VAL A 451 -30.55 -4.01 22.78
N ILE A 452 -30.98 -5.25 22.94
CA ILE A 452 -31.36 -5.85 24.22
C ILE A 452 -30.40 -6.99 24.53
N GLN A 453 -29.98 -7.07 25.79
CA GLN A 453 -29.00 -8.04 26.28
C GLN A 453 -29.64 -8.96 27.32
N ALA A 454 -29.47 -10.27 27.14
CA ALA A 454 -29.74 -11.28 28.16
C ALA A 454 -28.43 -11.66 28.86
N THR A 455 -28.49 -11.96 30.15
CA THR A 455 -27.32 -12.33 30.95
C THR A 455 -27.66 -13.39 31.99
N SER A 456 -26.83 -14.43 32.08
CA SER A 456 -26.80 -15.40 33.19
C SER A 456 -25.54 -15.27 34.08
N ALA A 457 -24.62 -14.38 33.71
CA ALA A 457 -23.50 -13.87 34.52
C ALA A 457 -22.43 -14.93 34.92
N PRO A 458 -21.30 -15.02 34.19
CA PRO A 458 -20.73 -13.96 33.34
C PRO A 458 -21.23 -13.94 31.90
N LEU A 459 -21.90 -14.99 31.42
CA LEU A 459 -22.26 -15.12 30.01
C LEU A 459 -23.44 -14.20 29.63
N VAL A 460 -23.36 -13.67 28.41
CA VAL A 460 -24.29 -12.69 27.86
C VAL A 460 -24.54 -12.92 26.37
N SER A 461 -25.74 -12.60 25.90
CA SER A 461 -26.08 -12.52 24.48
C SER A 461 -26.81 -11.22 24.17
N ARG A 462 -26.93 -10.88 22.88
CA ARG A 462 -27.61 -9.66 22.41
C ARG A 462 -28.52 -9.99 21.24
N ALA A 463 -29.70 -9.39 21.24
CA ALA A 463 -30.61 -9.38 20.09
C ALA A 463 -30.99 -7.93 19.74
N THR A 464 -31.26 -7.70 18.46
CA THR A 464 -31.73 -6.40 17.96
C THR A 464 -33.26 -6.41 17.91
N VAL A 465 -33.90 -5.37 18.39
CA VAL A 465 -35.35 -5.25 18.45
C VAL A 465 -35.79 -4.05 17.64
N HIS A 466 -36.62 -4.32 16.64
CA HIS A 466 -37.16 -3.37 15.68
C HIS A 466 -38.63 -3.13 16.01
N VAL A 467 -38.91 -2.10 16.82
CA VAL A 467 -40.30 -1.63 16.98
C VAL A 467 -40.63 -0.75 15.79
N ARG A 468 -41.37 -1.32 14.84
CA ARG A 468 -41.85 -0.66 13.63
C ARG A 468 -43.26 -0.15 13.89
N LEU A 469 -43.49 1.14 13.68
CA LEU A 469 -44.82 1.72 13.77
C LEU A 469 -45.62 1.40 12.51
N ARG A 470 -46.95 1.43 12.63
CA ARG A 470 -47.88 1.40 11.50
C ARG A 470 -48.63 2.72 11.42
N ASP A 471 -48.33 3.39 10.33
CA ASP A 471 -49.03 4.46 9.63
C ASP A 471 -50.57 4.30 9.65
N VAL A 472 -51.26 5.37 10.03
CA VAL A 472 -52.73 5.52 10.06
C VAL A 472 -53.09 6.90 9.51
N ASN A 473 -53.81 6.97 8.37
CA ASN A 473 -54.31 8.20 7.74
C ASN A 473 -54.94 9.18 8.77
N ASP A 474 -54.17 10.21 9.14
CA ASP A 474 -54.57 11.28 10.06
C ASP A 474 -54.05 12.68 9.66
N ASN A 475 -53.11 12.77 8.69
CA ASN A 475 -52.65 14.03 8.10
C ASN A 475 -53.51 14.41 6.87
N SER A 476 -52.96 15.18 5.93
CA SER A 476 -53.71 15.69 4.77
C SER A 476 -52.78 16.11 3.62
N PRO A 477 -53.18 15.87 2.35
CA PRO A 477 -52.28 15.95 1.20
C PRO A 477 -51.74 17.36 0.97
N GLN A 478 -50.41 17.50 0.91
CA GLN A 478 -49.76 18.76 0.65
C GLN A 478 -49.55 18.97 -0.86
N LEU A 479 -50.37 19.84 -1.47
CA LEU A 479 -50.25 20.24 -2.87
C LEU A 479 -50.03 21.75 -2.99
N LYS A 480 -48.92 22.15 -3.63
CA LYS A 480 -48.50 23.54 -3.82
C LYS A 480 -48.80 24.03 -5.24
N ASN A 481 -48.90 25.35 -5.44
CA ASN A 481 -49.01 25.94 -6.78
C ASN A 481 -47.72 25.68 -7.59
N PHE A 482 -47.84 25.28 -8.86
CA PHE A 482 -46.70 24.90 -9.69
C PHE A 482 -46.77 25.42 -11.13
N GLU A 483 -45.61 25.54 -11.78
CA GLU A 483 -45.46 25.92 -13.19
C GLU A 483 -44.91 24.76 -14.04
N ILE A 484 -45.30 24.70 -15.31
CA ILE A 484 -44.73 23.78 -16.30
C ILE A 484 -44.07 24.61 -17.39
N LEU A 485 -42.74 24.54 -17.47
CA LEU A 485 -41.90 25.31 -18.38
C LEU A 485 -41.44 24.44 -19.54
N PHE A 486 -42.18 24.48 -20.65
CA PHE A 486 -41.92 23.67 -21.84
C PHE A 486 -41.13 24.46 -22.89
N ASN A 487 -39.83 24.13 -23.02
CA ASN A 487 -39.00 24.57 -24.13
C ASN A 487 -39.27 23.68 -25.37
N ASN A 488 -39.72 24.30 -26.46
CA ASN A 488 -39.94 23.65 -27.76
C ASN A 488 -38.92 24.18 -28.79
N TYR A 489 -38.14 23.29 -29.40
CA TYR A 489 -37.08 23.62 -30.34
C TYR A 489 -37.46 23.14 -31.74
N LEU A 490 -37.48 24.07 -32.71
CA LEU A 490 -37.98 23.81 -34.05
C LEU A 490 -36.83 23.53 -35.02
N THR A 491 -36.81 22.34 -35.61
CA THR A 491 -35.88 22.00 -36.70
C THR A 491 -36.61 21.86 -38.03
N ASN A 492 -35.90 22.11 -39.13
CA ASN A 492 -36.37 21.77 -40.49
C ASN A 492 -36.23 20.26 -40.81
N ARG A 493 -35.93 19.39 -39.83
CA ARG A 493 -35.70 17.94 -40.03
C ARG A 493 -36.22 17.13 -38.84
N SER A 494 -37.39 16.55 -39.01
CA SER A 494 -38.19 15.78 -38.04
C SER A 494 -39.07 16.62 -37.09
N GLY A 495 -40.32 16.18 -36.94
CA GLY A 495 -41.33 16.76 -36.04
C GLY A 495 -41.61 15.81 -34.88
N SER A 496 -40.63 15.62 -34.00
CA SER A 496 -40.75 14.78 -32.80
C SER A 496 -41.39 15.54 -31.64
N PHE A 497 -42.71 15.76 -31.71
CA PHE A 497 -43.45 16.30 -30.57
C PHE A 497 -43.40 15.30 -29.39
N PRO A 498 -42.98 15.70 -28.18
CA PRO A 498 -42.77 14.78 -27.06
C PRO A 498 -44.08 14.38 -26.37
N GLY A 499 -44.79 13.40 -26.92
CA GLY A 499 -46.02 12.80 -26.34
C GLY A 499 -45.81 11.88 -25.13
N GLY A 500 -44.65 11.97 -24.46
CA GLY A 500 -44.30 11.17 -23.29
C GLY A 500 -44.86 11.70 -21.97
N VAL A 501 -44.47 11.05 -20.87
CA VAL A 501 -44.68 11.56 -19.50
C VAL A 501 -43.73 12.72 -19.25
N ILE A 502 -44.26 13.81 -18.69
CA ILE A 502 -43.53 15.07 -18.46
C ILE A 502 -43.32 15.40 -16.97
N GLY A 503 -43.53 14.40 -16.11
CA GLY A 503 -43.52 14.53 -14.65
C GLY A 503 -44.86 14.14 -14.04
N ARG A 504 -44.97 14.32 -12.73
CA ARG A 504 -46.18 14.10 -11.94
C ARG A 504 -46.61 15.40 -11.27
N ILE A 505 -47.87 15.48 -10.86
CA ILE A 505 -48.35 16.57 -10.00
C ILE A 505 -47.55 16.54 -8.68
N PRO A 506 -46.95 17.66 -8.24
CA PRO A 506 -46.17 17.72 -6.99
C PRO A 506 -47.10 17.80 -5.76
N ALA A 507 -47.74 16.68 -5.44
CA ALA A 507 -48.41 16.43 -4.17
C ALA A 507 -47.66 15.36 -3.36
N HIS A 508 -47.73 15.47 -2.04
CA HIS A 508 -47.17 14.53 -1.07
C HIS A 508 -48.05 14.55 0.18
N ASP A 509 -48.55 13.40 0.60
CA ASP A 509 -49.08 13.22 1.96
C ASP A 509 -47.95 12.81 2.91
N PRO A 510 -47.90 13.29 4.17
CA PRO A 510 -47.02 12.73 5.18
C PRO A 510 -47.24 11.21 5.31
N ASP A 511 -48.50 10.81 5.32
CA ASP A 511 -48.99 9.44 5.43
C ASP A 511 -48.52 8.62 4.21
N VAL A 512 -47.69 7.60 4.45
CA VAL A 512 -46.98 6.81 3.44
C VAL A 512 -47.83 5.62 2.95
N SER A 513 -48.80 5.17 3.75
CA SER A 513 -49.73 4.09 3.41
C SER A 513 -50.80 4.49 2.37
N ASP A 514 -50.96 5.79 2.14
CA ASP A 514 -52.13 6.37 1.50
C ASP A 514 -52.14 6.35 -0.03
N SER A 515 -53.33 6.33 -0.64
CA SER A 515 -53.50 6.19 -2.10
C SER A 515 -54.03 7.45 -2.78
N LEU A 516 -53.14 8.40 -3.07
CA LEU A 516 -53.50 9.67 -3.71
C LEU A 516 -54.16 9.52 -5.09
N THR A 517 -55.29 10.19 -5.26
CA THR A 517 -56.02 10.35 -6.52
C THR A 517 -55.98 11.79 -7.01
N TYR A 518 -55.90 12.01 -8.32
CA TYR A 518 -55.60 13.31 -8.93
C TYR A 518 -56.64 13.74 -9.97
N SER A 519 -56.98 15.02 -10.01
CA SER A 519 -57.91 15.57 -11.02
C SER A 519 -57.60 16.99 -11.49
N PHE A 520 -58.14 17.38 -12.65
CA PHE A 520 -58.24 18.77 -13.09
C PHE A 520 -59.66 19.28 -12.84
N GLU A 521 -59.83 20.32 -12.03
CA GLU A 521 -61.13 20.94 -11.78
C GLU A 521 -61.54 21.91 -12.90
N GLN A 522 -60.61 22.76 -13.36
CA GLN A 522 -60.90 23.90 -14.24
C GLN A 522 -59.70 24.25 -15.15
N GLY A 523 -59.94 24.90 -16.30
CA GLY A 523 -58.91 25.52 -17.15
C GLY A 523 -58.18 24.62 -18.16
N ASN A 524 -58.33 23.29 -18.08
CA ASN A 524 -57.78 22.35 -19.07
C ASN A 524 -58.81 21.95 -20.16
N GLU A 525 -59.75 22.83 -20.48
CA GLU A 525 -60.87 22.57 -21.40
C GLU A 525 -60.42 22.17 -22.81
N LEU A 526 -59.32 22.76 -23.29
CA LEU A 526 -58.69 22.45 -24.58
C LEU A 526 -57.88 21.14 -24.57
N LYS A 527 -57.84 20.40 -23.46
CA LYS A 527 -57.05 19.18 -23.25
C LYS A 527 -55.59 19.36 -23.68
N LEU A 528 -54.95 20.39 -23.12
CA LEU A 528 -53.53 20.72 -23.39
C LEU A 528 -52.60 19.76 -22.63
N LEU A 529 -53.02 19.34 -21.44
CA LEU A 529 -52.39 18.28 -20.65
C LEU A 529 -53.32 17.09 -20.54
N LEU A 530 -52.76 15.89 -20.52
CA LEU A 530 -53.44 14.65 -20.14
C LEU A 530 -52.91 14.24 -18.75
N LEU A 531 -53.79 13.74 -17.89
CA LEU A 531 -53.49 13.30 -16.53
C LEU A 531 -53.97 11.86 -16.34
N ASP A 532 -53.13 11.01 -15.75
CA ASP A 532 -53.55 9.76 -15.14
C ASP A 532 -54.04 10.03 -13.70
N PRO A 533 -55.33 9.78 -13.37
CA PRO A 533 -55.89 10.02 -12.04
C PRO A 533 -55.29 9.20 -10.90
N ARG A 534 -54.51 8.13 -11.18
CA ARG A 534 -53.93 7.26 -10.14
C ARG A 534 -52.43 7.47 -9.91
N SER A 535 -51.67 7.73 -10.97
CA SER A 535 -50.21 7.92 -10.87
C SER A 535 -49.79 9.38 -10.80
N GLY A 536 -50.73 10.32 -10.95
CA GLY A 536 -50.46 11.76 -11.03
C GLY A 536 -49.70 12.17 -12.30
N GLU A 537 -49.46 11.24 -13.25
CA GLU A 537 -48.63 11.47 -14.43
C GLU A 537 -49.27 12.45 -15.42
N LEU A 538 -48.53 13.51 -15.72
CA LEU A 538 -48.87 14.49 -16.73
C LEU A 538 -48.22 14.12 -18.07
N ARG A 539 -48.94 14.30 -19.18
CA ARG A 539 -48.47 14.10 -20.55
C ARG A 539 -48.88 15.28 -21.42
N LEU A 540 -48.02 15.69 -22.35
CA LEU A 540 -48.35 16.77 -23.30
C LEU A 540 -49.32 16.26 -24.37
N SER A 541 -50.37 17.04 -24.62
CA SER A 541 -51.29 16.78 -25.73
C SER A 541 -50.70 17.29 -27.06
N PRO A 542 -50.88 16.56 -28.18
CA PRO A 542 -50.53 17.06 -29.52
C PRO A 542 -51.22 18.38 -29.89
N ALA A 543 -52.28 18.79 -29.17
CA ALA A 543 -52.91 20.10 -29.32
C ALA A 543 -51.96 21.30 -29.03
N LEU A 544 -50.81 21.05 -28.40
CA LEU A 544 -49.78 22.06 -28.13
C LEU A 544 -48.82 22.30 -29.31
N ASP A 545 -48.84 21.46 -30.37
CA ASP A 545 -47.94 21.56 -31.54
C ASP A 545 -48.35 22.69 -32.52
N SER A 546 -48.40 23.92 -31.99
CA SER A 546 -48.93 25.10 -32.65
C SER A 546 -47.85 26.04 -33.22
N ASN A 547 -46.58 25.70 -33.02
CA ASN A 547 -45.39 26.50 -33.36
C ASN A 547 -45.43 27.95 -32.83
N ARG A 548 -46.07 28.17 -31.69
CA ARG A 548 -46.29 29.48 -31.06
C ARG A 548 -46.04 29.41 -29.55
N PRO A 549 -45.59 30.51 -28.92
CA PRO A 549 -45.63 30.64 -27.46
C PRO A 549 -47.08 30.58 -26.93
N LEU A 550 -47.27 30.00 -25.76
CA LEU A 550 -48.56 29.83 -25.10
C LEU A 550 -48.39 29.93 -23.58
N GLU A 551 -49.40 30.49 -22.91
CA GLU A 551 -49.52 30.48 -21.45
C GLU A 551 -50.96 30.08 -21.09
N ALA A 552 -51.12 29.12 -20.18
CA ALA A 552 -52.42 28.58 -19.76
C ALA A 552 -52.42 28.26 -18.26
N VAL A 553 -53.53 28.56 -17.57
CA VAL A 553 -53.71 28.38 -16.13
C VAL A 553 -54.82 27.36 -15.88
N MET A 554 -54.56 26.41 -14.99
CA MET A 554 -55.43 25.28 -14.67
C MET A 554 -55.55 25.12 -13.15
N ARG A 555 -56.66 24.53 -12.68
CA ARG A 555 -56.81 24.13 -11.28
C ARG A 555 -56.75 22.61 -11.16
N VAL A 556 -55.98 22.15 -10.19
CA VAL A 556 -55.69 20.74 -9.90
C VAL A 556 -56.14 20.42 -8.48
N SER A 557 -56.67 19.22 -8.26
CA SER A 557 -56.96 18.68 -6.94
C SER A 557 -56.34 17.30 -6.74
N VAL A 558 -56.07 16.98 -5.47
CA VAL A 558 -55.57 15.69 -4.99
C VAL A 558 -56.37 15.25 -3.76
N SER A 559 -56.58 13.94 -3.59
CA SER A 559 -57.29 13.34 -2.45
C SER A 559 -56.89 11.89 -2.27
N ASP A 560 -56.46 11.54 -1.06
CA ASP A 560 -56.24 10.20 -0.52
C ASP A 560 -57.54 9.37 -0.44
N GLY A 561 -58.64 10.00 -0.02
CA GLY A 561 -59.98 9.41 0.11
C GLY A 561 -60.76 9.87 1.34
N VAL A 562 -60.05 10.36 2.36
CA VAL A 562 -60.57 11.00 3.57
C VAL A 562 -60.39 12.52 3.48
N HIS A 563 -59.18 12.97 3.10
CA HIS A 563 -58.78 14.36 3.01
C HIS A 563 -58.62 14.81 1.53
N SER A 564 -58.34 16.10 1.30
CA SER A 564 -58.13 16.65 -0.05
C SER A 564 -57.50 18.04 -0.07
N ALA A 565 -56.77 18.36 -1.15
CA ALA A 565 -56.14 19.66 -1.37
C ALA A 565 -56.21 20.12 -2.84
N THR A 566 -56.12 21.43 -3.07
CA THR A 566 -56.25 22.04 -4.41
C THR A 566 -55.17 23.09 -4.67
N ALA A 567 -54.64 23.16 -5.89
CA ALA A 567 -53.67 24.17 -6.31
C ALA A 567 -53.83 24.62 -7.78
N GLN A 568 -53.08 25.67 -8.13
CA GLN A 568 -53.01 26.24 -9.47
C GLN A 568 -51.77 25.73 -10.22
N CYS A 569 -51.97 25.23 -11.43
CA CYS A 569 -50.94 24.81 -12.38
C CYS A 569 -50.85 25.82 -13.53
N THR A 570 -49.65 26.31 -13.88
CA THR A 570 -49.45 27.27 -14.99
C THR A 570 -48.50 26.71 -16.05
N LEU A 571 -49.03 26.37 -17.22
CA LEU A 571 -48.25 25.90 -18.37
C LEU A 571 -47.74 27.07 -19.21
N ARG A 572 -46.42 27.13 -19.47
CA ARG A 572 -45.75 28.09 -20.36
C ARG A 572 -44.95 27.38 -21.44
N VAL A 573 -45.14 27.79 -22.69
CA VAL A 573 -44.45 27.26 -23.87
C VAL A 573 -43.53 28.32 -24.47
N THR A 574 -42.23 28.02 -24.58
CA THR A 574 -41.21 28.90 -25.17
C THR A 574 -40.63 28.27 -26.43
N VAL A 575 -40.54 29.03 -27.52
CA VAL A 575 -39.98 28.57 -28.81
C VAL A 575 -38.50 28.94 -28.90
N ILE A 576 -37.65 27.97 -29.21
CA ILE A 576 -36.18 28.08 -29.24
C ILE A 576 -35.66 28.00 -30.69
N THR A 577 -34.60 28.76 -31.03
CA THR A 577 -34.04 28.87 -32.39
C THR A 577 -32.51 28.74 -32.44
N ASP A 578 -31.94 28.38 -33.59
CA ASP A 578 -30.48 28.28 -33.82
C ASP A 578 -29.70 29.56 -33.41
N GLU A 579 -30.27 30.75 -33.62
CA GLU A 579 -29.64 32.02 -33.25
C GLU A 579 -29.52 32.17 -31.72
N MET A 580 -30.52 31.73 -30.96
CA MET A 580 -30.49 31.73 -29.50
C MET A 580 -29.41 30.82 -28.94
N LEU A 581 -29.21 29.68 -29.60
CA LEU A 581 -28.35 28.58 -29.17
C LEU A 581 -26.88 28.83 -29.53
N SER A 582 -26.62 29.33 -30.73
CA SER A 582 -25.28 29.77 -31.17
C SER A 582 -24.70 30.95 -30.37
N ASN A 583 -25.57 31.71 -29.68
CA ASN A 583 -25.21 32.82 -28.80
C ASN A 583 -25.41 32.49 -27.30
N SER A 584 -25.55 31.21 -26.95
CA SER A 584 -25.69 30.77 -25.55
C SER A 584 -24.36 30.66 -24.82
N ILE A 585 -24.43 30.66 -23.49
CA ILE A 585 -23.34 30.28 -22.58
C ILE A 585 -23.85 29.27 -21.56
N THR A 586 -22.94 28.52 -20.93
CA THR A 586 -23.24 27.67 -19.77
C THR A 586 -22.53 28.22 -18.54
N LEU A 587 -23.29 28.41 -17.45
CA LEU A 587 -22.81 28.88 -16.15
C LEU A 587 -22.73 27.69 -15.19
N ARG A 588 -21.61 27.55 -14.47
CA ARG A 588 -21.41 26.48 -13.47
C ARG A 588 -21.72 27.06 -12.08
N LEU A 589 -22.65 26.45 -11.34
CA LEU A 589 -23.08 26.90 -10.00
C LEU A 589 -22.59 25.92 -8.93
N ALA A 590 -22.00 26.42 -7.85
CA ALA A 590 -21.52 25.60 -6.72
C ALA A 590 -22.60 25.37 -5.64
N ASP A 591 -22.54 24.19 -4.99
CA ASP A 591 -23.47 23.70 -3.97
C ASP A 591 -24.94 23.73 -4.42
N MET A 592 -25.20 23.14 -5.59
CA MET A 592 -26.51 23.25 -6.24
C MET A 592 -26.99 21.90 -6.79
N SER A 593 -28.26 21.56 -6.53
CA SER A 593 -28.99 20.45 -7.19
C SER A 593 -30.03 21.00 -8.17
N GLN A 594 -30.54 20.14 -9.05
CA GLN A 594 -31.61 20.50 -9.98
C GLN A 594 -32.88 20.94 -9.23
N GLU A 595 -33.30 20.24 -8.17
CA GLU A 595 -34.52 20.62 -7.44
C GLU A 595 -34.34 21.96 -6.71
N ARG A 596 -33.26 22.12 -5.94
CA ARG A 596 -32.96 23.35 -5.16
C ARG A 596 -32.82 24.58 -6.05
N PHE A 597 -32.30 24.39 -7.27
CA PHE A 597 -32.23 25.44 -8.26
C PHE A 597 -33.61 25.78 -8.84
N LEU A 598 -34.39 24.79 -9.26
CA LEU A 598 -35.74 25.01 -9.81
C LEU A 598 -36.65 25.69 -8.77
N SER A 599 -36.75 25.12 -7.56
CA SER A 599 -37.53 25.68 -6.45
C SER A 599 -36.63 25.85 -5.21
N PRO A 600 -36.50 27.05 -4.62
CA PRO A 600 -37.11 28.34 -5.01
C PRO A 600 -36.20 29.25 -5.88
N LEU A 601 -34.97 28.83 -6.19
CA LEU A 601 -33.87 29.73 -6.52
C LEU A 601 -33.85 30.28 -7.96
N LEU A 602 -34.52 29.62 -8.91
CA LEU A 602 -34.56 30.00 -10.33
C LEU A 602 -35.09 31.43 -10.53
N SER A 603 -36.09 31.81 -9.72
CA SER A 603 -36.67 33.16 -9.71
C SER A 603 -35.61 34.25 -9.50
N ARG A 604 -34.77 34.09 -8.48
CA ARG A 604 -33.68 34.99 -8.08
C ARG A 604 -32.49 34.92 -9.04
N PHE A 605 -32.24 33.76 -9.64
CA PHE A 605 -31.20 33.59 -10.65
C PHE A 605 -31.48 34.44 -11.90
N LEU A 606 -32.68 34.29 -12.48
CA LEU A 606 -33.09 35.02 -13.68
C LEU A 606 -33.14 36.54 -13.42
N GLU A 607 -33.53 36.96 -12.21
CA GLU A 607 -33.49 38.36 -11.78
C GLU A 607 -32.06 38.91 -11.63
N GLY A 608 -31.14 38.13 -11.04
CA GLY A 608 -29.72 38.47 -10.93
C GLY A 608 -29.05 38.64 -12.30
N VAL A 609 -29.27 37.70 -13.22
CA VAL A 609 -28.74 37.76 -14.60
C VAL A 609 -29.31 38.98 -15.34
N ALA A 610 -30.62 39.23 -15.20
CA ALA A 610 -31.29 40.37 -15.81
C ALA A 610 -30.73 41.71 -15.31
N THR A 611 -30.57 41.86 -13.99
CA THR A 611 -29.97 43.04 -13.34
C THR A 611 -28.54 43.30 -13.83
N VAL A 612 -27.70 42.26 -13.85
CA VAL A 612 -26.28 42.38 -14.24
C VAL A 612 -26.10 42.79 -15.72
N LEU A 613 -27.03 42.39 -16.59
CA LEU A 613 -27.00 42.73 -18.02
C LEU A 613 -27.84 43.97 -18.38
N ALA A 614 -28.47 44.63 -17.40
CA ALA A 614 -29.42 45.72 -17.61
C ALA A 614 -30.56 45.37 -18.61
N THR A 615 -31.11 44.16 -18.45
CA THR A 615 -32.21 43.62 -19.26
C THR A 615 -33.42 43.30 -18.38
N PRO A 616 -34.65 43.24 -18.92
CA PRO A 616 -35.80 42.73 -18.17
C PRO A 616 -35.80 41.20 -18.11
N ARG A 617 -36.24 40.61 -16.99
CA ARG A 617 -36.23 39.15 -16.72
C ARG A 617 -36.77 38.28 -17.86
N HIS A 618 -37.82 38.71 -18.57
CA HIS A 618 -38.41 37.97 -19.69
C HIS A 618 -37.52 37.86 -20.95
N ARG A 619 -36.36 38.54 -20.99
CA ARG A 619 -35.38 38.44 -22.09
C ARG A 619 -34.22 37.48 -21.80
N VAL A 620 -34.16 36.91 -20.59
CA VAL A 620 -33.23 35.83 -20.24
C VAL A 620 -33.95 34.50 -20.53
N VAL A 621 -33.47 33.74 -21.51
CA VAL A 621 -34.07 32.44 -21.88
C VAL A 621 -33.14 31.31 -21.45
N LEU A 622 -33.72 30.31 -20.77
CA LEU A 622 -33.02 29.18 -20.18
C LEU A 622 -33.28 27.92 -21.00
N PHE A 623 -32.22 27.23 -21.42
CA PHE A 623 -32.32 26.06 -22.31
C PHE A 623 -32.06 24.74 -21.59
N ASN A 624 -31.03 24.69 -20.73
CA ASN A 624 -30.58 23.47 -20.08
C ASN A 624 -30.27 23.72 -18.59
N ILE A 625 -30.53 22.70 -17.76
CA ILE A 625 -30.18 22.65 -16.34
C ILE A 625 -29.70 21.21 -16.09
N GLN A 626 -28.40 21.01 -15.92
CA GLN A 626 -27.80 19.67 -15.91
C GLN A 626 -26.78 19.54 -14.79
N THR A 627 -26.90 18.52 -13.95
CA THR A 627 -25.90 18.21 -12.93
C THR A 627 -24.57 17.85 -13.59
N ASP A 628 -23.48 18.39 -13.06
CA ASP A 628 -22.14 18.14 -13.58
C ASP A 628 -21.57 16.83 -13.02
N THR A 629 -21.51 15.80 -13.85
CA THR A 629 -21.08 14.45 -13.45
C THR A 629 -19.57 14.26 -13.43
N ASP A 630 -18.80 15.21 -13.98
CA ASP A 630 -17.34 15.05 -14.17
C ASP A 630 -16.53 15.42 -12.90
N VAL A 631 -17.18 15.97 -11.86
CA VAL A 631 -16.51 16.59 -10.69
C VAL A 631 -16.77 15.86 -9.37
N GLY A 632 -16.89 14.53 -9.42
CA GLY A 632 -16.78 13.64 -8.25
C GLY A 632 -17.74 13.99 -7.10
N THR A 633 -17.20 14.42 -5.95
CA THR A 633 -17.98 14.74 -4.74
C THR A 633 -18.55 16.17 -4.69
N ALA A 634 -18.26 17.02 -5.69
CA ALA A 634 -18.70 18.41 -5.69
C ALA A 634 -20.08 18.58 -6.36
N ARG A 635 -21.09 19.04 -5.61
CA ARG A 635 -22.41 19.40 -6.12
C ARG A 635 -22.33 20.64 -7.03
N ILE A 636 -22.17 20.43 -8.33
CA ILE A 636 -22.09 21.47 -9.35
C ILE A 636 -23.25 21.33 -10.35
N LEU A 637 -23.89 22.45 -10.68
CA LEU A 637 -25.00 22.51 -11.63
C LEU A 637 -24.65 23.41 -12.82
N ASN A 638 -24.79 22.87 -14.03
CA ASN A 638 -24.52 23.56 -15.28
C ASN A 638 -25.83 24.09 -15.88
N VAL A 639 -25.88 25.40 -16.11
CA VAL A 639 -27.10 26.14 -16.47
C VAL A 639 -26.86 26.92 -17.76
N SER A 640 -27.52 26.53 -18.85
CA SER A 640 -27.30 27.11 -20.19
C SER A 640 -28.37 28.13 -20.55
N LEU A 641 -27.97 29.35 -20.94
CA LEU A 641 -28.86 30.46 -21.25
C LEU A 641 -28.36 31.34 -22.40
N SER A 642 -29.24 32.15 -22.98
CA SER A 642 -28.89 33.34 -23.75
C SER A 642 -29.83 34.51 -23.44
N VAL A 643 -29.44 35.72 -23.84
CA VAL A 643 -30.16 36.95 -23.48
C VAL A 643 -30.34 37.83 -24.71
N LEU A 644 -31.57 38.31 -24.92
CA LEU A 644 -31.92 39.22 -26.01
C LEU A 644 -31.44 40.65 -25.71
N LEU A 645 -30.81 41.32 -26.70
CA LEU A 645 -30.29 42.69 -26.53
C LEU A 645 -31.40 43.70 -26.17
N PRO A 646 -31.11 44.76 -25.38
CA PRO A 646 -32.11 45.79 -25.05
C PRO A 646 -32.71 46.49 -26.27
N ASN A 647 -31.88 46.89 -27.24
CA ASN A 647 -32.25 47.80 -28.33
C ASN A 647 -32.64 47.10 -29.65
N SER A 648 -33.13 45.85 -29.63
CA SER A 648 -33.57 45.13 -30.83
C SER A 648 -34.94 45.62 -31.35
N GLY A 649 -35.00 46.85 -31.85
CA GLY A 649 -36.21 47.43 -32.46
C GLY A 649 -36.29 47.17 -33.98
N GLN A 650 -37.42 46.62 -34.43
CA GLN A 650 -37.79 46.48 -35.86
C GLN A 650 -36.76 45.77 -36.77
N GLY A 651 -36.06 44.76 -36.23
CA GLY A 651 -35.24 43.83 -37.00
C GLY A 651 -35.32 42.42 -36.42
N ALA A 652 -34.57 41.47 -36.99
CA ALA A 652 -34.42 40.13 -36.40
C ALA A 652 -33.92 40.21 -34.94
N PRO A 653 -34.35 39.31 -34.05
CA PRO A 653 -34.07 39.38 -32.62
C PRO A 653 -32.59 39.07 -32.32
N ARG A 654 -31.78 40.13 -32.19
CA ARG A 654 -30.33 39.99 -31.95
C ARG A 654 -30.03 39.67 -30.48
N PHE A 655 -29.28 38.59 -30.25
CA PHE A 655 -28.79 38.19 -28.93
C PHE A 655 -27.43 38.84 -28.62
N PHE A 656 -27.06 38.92 -27.34
CA PHE A 656 -25.67 39.17 -26.95
C PHE A 656 -24.80 38.00 -27.42
N SER A 657 -23.57 38.24 -27.88
CA SER A 657 -22.67 37.13 -28.21
C SER A 657 -22.26 36.35 -26.95
N SER A 658 -21.93 35.07 -27.11
CA SER A 658 -21.44 34.23 -26.01
C SER A 658 -20.21 34.83 -25.32
N GLU A 659 -19.32 35.46 -26.08
CA GLU A 659 -18.14 36.18 -25.56
C GLU A 659 -18.55 37.38 -24.68
N GLU A 660 -19.52 38.19 -25.13
CA GLU A 660 -19.99 39.37 -24.40
C GLU A 660 -20.82 39.01 -23.16
N LEU A 661 -21.59 37.92 -23.20
CA LEU A 661 -22.25 37.36 -22.02
C LEU A 661 -21.22 36.87 -20.98
N GLN A 662 -20.21 36.10 -21.43
CA GLN A 662 -19.15 35.56 -20.58
C GLN A 662 -18.38 36.68 -19.87
N GLU A 663 -17.92 37.71 -20.61
CA GLU A 663 -17.21 38.86 -20.04
C GLU A 663 -18.07 39.62 -19.01
N ARG A 664 -19.31 40.01 -19.37
CA ARG A 664 -20.16 40.85 -18.51
C ARG A 664 -20.60 40.15 -17.23
N LEU A 665 -20.97 38.86 -17.31
CA LEU A 665 -21.39 38.07 -16.15
C LEU A 665 -20.19 37.73 -15.25
N TYR A 666 -19.00 37.48 -15.81
CA TYR A 666 -17.79 37.22 -15.03
C TYR A 666 -17.33 38.46 -14.23
N LEU A 667 -17.27 39.63 -14.87
CA LEU A 667 -16.85 40.89 -14.23
C LEU A 667 -17.76 41.28 -13.06
N ASN A 668 -19.06 40.99 -13.17
CA ASN A 668 -20.08 41.31 -12.17
C ASN A 668 -20.49 40.10 -11.31
N ARG A 669 -19.69 39.02 -11.26
CA ARG A 669 -20.03 37.77 -10.55
C ARG A 669 -20.39 37.94 -9.07
N SER A 670 -19.83 38.95 -8.40
CA SER A 670 -20.15 39.28 -7.01
C SER A 670 -21.55 39.86 -6.85
N LEU A 671 -21.96 40.77 -7.75
CA LEU A 671 -23.32 41.32 -7.79
C LEU A 671 -24.34 40.21 -8.10
N LEU A 672 -24.02 39.33 -9.06
CA LEU A 672 -24.84 38.17 -9.40
C LEU A 672 -25.05 37.24 -8.20
N ALA A 673 -23.97 36.92 -7.47
CA ALA A 673 -24.05 36.08 -6.28
C ALA A 673 -24.86 36.72 -5.14
N THR A 674 -24.71 38.03 -4.90
CA THR A 674 -25.49 38.76 -3.87
C THR A 674 -26.98 38.77 -4.14
N ILE A 675 -27.42 38.92 -5.41
CA ILE A 675 -28.85 38.94 -5.77
C ILE A 675 -29.44 37.53 -5.79
N SER A 676 -28.74 36.59 -6.44
CA SER A 676 -29.24 35.22 -6.63
C SER A 676 -29.12 34.33 -5.39
N ALA A 677 -28.24 34.68 -4.45
CA ALA A 677 -27.71 33.81 -3.38
C ALA A 677 -26.97 32.56 -3.90
N GLN A 678 -26.50 32.57 -5.15
CA GLN A 678 -25.89 31.42 -5.83
C GLN A 678 -24.46 31.73 -6.27
N ARG A 679 -23.52 30.84 -5.95
CA ARG A 679 -22.09 31.05 -6.24
C ARG A 679 -21.75 30.54 -7.65
N VAL A 680 -21.70 31.46 -8.61
CA VAL A 680 -21.16 31.19 -9.95
C VAL A 680 -19.65 30.92 -9.86
N LEU A 681 -19.22 29.77 -10.38
CA LEU A 681 -17.82 29.35 -10.47
C LEU A 681 -17.10 30.05 -11.65
N PRO A 682 -15.77 30.01 -11.70
CA PRO A 682 -15.03 30.32 -12.93
C PRO A 682 -15.49 29.44 -14.10
N PHE A 683 -15.36 29.96 -15.33
CA PHE A 683 -15.56 29.19 -16.55
C PHE A 683 -14.34 28.27 -16.78
N ASP A 684 -14.35 27.09 -16.14
CA ASP A 684 -13.54 25.95 -16.57
C ASP A 684 -14.31 25.23 -17.69
N ASP A 685 -13.89 25.47 -18.94
CA ASP A 685 -14.46 24.87 -20.14
C ASP A 685 -13.92 23.43 -20.31
N ASN A 686 -14.39 22.49 -19.48
CA ASN A 686 -13.87 21.11 -19.36
C ASN A 686 -13.59 20.40 -20.70
N ILE A 687 -14.44 20.59 -21.71
CA ILE A 687 -14.33 19.97 -23.05
C ILE A 687 -13.19 20.58 -23.89
N CYS A 688 -12.79 21.82 -23.62
CA CYS A 688 -11.73 22.54 -24.34
C CYS A 688 -10.42 22.64 -23.53
N LEU A 689 -10.30 22.03 -22.34
CA LEU A 689 -9.13 22.10 -21.45
C LEU A 689 -7.78 21.63 -22.05
N ARG A 690 -7.79 20.99 -23.23
CA ARG A 690 -6.58 20.57 -23.97
C ARG A 690 -6.39 21.31 -25.30
N GLU A 691 -7.23 22.31 -25.59
CA GLU A 691 -7.34 23.05 -26.86
C GLU A 691 -6.89 22.22 -28.08
N PRO A 692 -7.67 21.19 -28.49
CA PRO A 692 -7.28 20.27 -29.56
C PRO A 692 -7.23 20.92 -30.95
N CYS A 693 -7.49 22.23 -31.05
CA CYS A 693 -7.37 23.01 -32.27
C CYS A 693 -5.96 23.60 -32.36
N GLU A 694 -5.21 23.25 -33.39
CA GLU A 694 -3.86 23.76 -33.60
C GLU A 694 -3.88 25.24 -34.05
N ASN A 695 -2.69 25.87 -34.13
CA ASN A 695 -2.49 27.18 -34.74
C ASN A 695 -3.36 28.34 -34.18
N TYR A 696 -3.55 28.39 -32.86
CA TYR A 696 -4.16 29.51 -32.11
C TYR A 696 -5.70 29.66 -32.21
N MET A 697 -6.46 28.55 -32.32
CA MET A 697 -7.91 28.62 -32.54
C MET A 697 -8.76 28.33 -31.32
N ARG A 698 -9.80 29.14 -31.11
CA ARG A 698 -10.79 28.94 -30.05
C ARG A 698 -11.61 27.67 -30.33
N CYS A 699 -11.42 26.65 -29.49
CA CYS A 699 -12.35 25.55 -29.31
C CYS A 699 -13.70 26.09 -28.82
N VAL A 700 -14.79 25.67 -29.46
CA VAL A 700 -16.16 26.00 -29.04
C VAL A 700 -16.95 24.71 -28.87
N SER A 701 -17.54 24.52 -27.69
CA SER A 701 -18.53 23.47 -27.45
C SER A 701 -19.82 23.78 -28.23
N VAL A 702 -20.19 22.93 -29.17
CA VAL A 702 -21.40 23.08 -29.98
C VAL A 702 -22.50 22.20 -29.39
N LEU A 703 -23.55 22.85 -28.88
CA LEU A 703 -24.77 22.17 -28.49
C LEU A 703 -25.46 21.67 -29.77
N GLN A 704 -25.46 20.37 -30.02
CA GLN A 704 -26.36 19.73 -30.99
C GLN A 704 -27.51 19.04 -30.23
N PHE A 705 -28.65 18.85 -30.90
CA PHE A 705 -29.92 18.67 -30.21
C PHE A 705 -30.44 17.24 -30.25
N ASP A 706 -30.72 16.70 -29.07
CA ASP A 706 -31.61 15.56 -28.92
C ASP A 706 -33.00 16.05 -28.45
N SER A 707 -34.06 15.47 -29.02
CA SER A 707 -35.45 15.79 -28.69
C SER A 707 -36.06 14.87 -27.62
N SER A 708 -35.34 13.81 -27.22
CA SER A 708 -35.79 12.78 -26.26
C SER A 708 -35.64 13.17 -24.78
N ALA A 709 -35.12 14.37 -24.49
CA ALA A 709 -34.83 14.82 -23.12
C ALA A 709 -36.05 14.75 -22.16
N PRO A 710 -35.92 14.08 -20.99
CA PRO A 710 -36.97 14.03 -19.98
C PRO A 710 -37.13 15.38 -19.27
N PHE A 711 -38.30 15.61 -18.67
CA PHE A 711 -38.53 16.77 -17.81
C PHE A 711 -37.84 16.59 -16.45
N LEU A 712 -37.38 17.72 -15.88
CA LEU A 712 -36.90 17.82 -14.51
C LEU A 712 -38.06 18.30 -13.63
N ALA A 713 -38.26 17.63 -12.50
CA ALA A 713 -39.33 17.93 -11.55
C ALA A 713 -38.79 18.59 -10.26
N SER A 714 -39.67 19.35 -9.61
CA SER A 714 -39.44 20.04 -8.34
C SER A 714 -40.82 20.49 -7.78
N ASP A 715 -40.95 20.68 -6.47
CA ASP A 715 -42.18 21.09 -5.73
C ASP A 715 -43.08 22.10 -6.43
N THR A 716 -42.49 23.03 -7.18
CA THR A 716 -43.21 24.14 -7.83
C THR A 716 -42.91 24.28 -9.33
N ILE A 717 -42.02 23.47 -9.92
CA ILE A 717 -41.66 23.60 -11.35
C ILE A 717 -41.39 22.23 -12.00
N LEU A 718 -42.10 21.96 -13.11
CA LEU A 718 -41.71 20.96 -14.11
C LEU A 718 -41.03 21.67 -15.30
N PHE A 719 -39.72 21.51 -15.48
CA PHE A 719 -38.94 22.16 -16.53
C PHE A 719 -38.44 21.17 -17.57
N ARG A 720 -38.61 21.45 -18.87
CA ARG A 720 -37.98 20.66 -19.93
C ARG A 720 -36.60 21.21 -20.31
N PRO A 721 -35.50 20.53 -19.95
CA PRO A 721 -34.19 20.84 -20.50
C PRO A 721 -34.10 20.45 -21.98
N ILE A 722 -33.23 21.15 -22.70
CA ILE A 722 -32.74 20.76 -24.01
C ILE A 722 -31.32 20.22 -23.79
N HIS A 723 -31.16 18.90 -23.88
CA HIS A 723 -29.85 18.28 -23.67
C HIS A 723 -28.91 18.52 -24.86
N PRO A 724 -27.64 18.87 -24.59
CA PRO A 724 -26.62 19.02 -25.62
C PRO A 724 -25.89 17.71 -25.89
N VAL A 725 -25.82 17.31 -27.16
CA VAL A 725 -24.86 16.29 -27.63
C VAL A 725 -23.46 16.91 -27.62
N THR A 726 -22.47 16.16 -27.14
CA THR A 726 -21.09 16.62 -26.94
C THR A 726 -20.31 16.73 -28.25
N GLY A 727 -20.39 17.90 -28.90
CA GLY A 727 -19.57 18.26 -30.06
C GLY A 727 -18.58 19.38 -29.77
N LEU A 728 -17.33 19.24 -30.25
CA LEU A 728 -16.38 20.36 -30.36
C LEU A 728 -16.38 20.90 -31.79
N ARG A 729 -16.10 22.19 -31.95
CA ARG A 729 -15.83 22.81 -33.26
C ARG A 729 -14.73 23.84 -33.14
N CYS A 730 -13.65 23.66 -33.89
CA CYS A 730 -12.60 24.65 -34.02
C CYS A 730 -13.06 25.78 -34.96
N ARG A 731 -12.82 27.04 -34.57
CA ARG A 731 -13.16 28.22 -35.37
C ARG A 731 -11.90 28.89 -35.89
N CYS A 732 -11.44 28.49 -37.07
CA CYS A 732 -10.21 29.04 -37.68
C CYS A 732 -10.34 30.54 -38.04
N PRO A 733 -9.43 31.38 -37.55
CA PRO A 733 -9.01 32.62 -38.18
C PRO A 733 -8.72 32.56 -39.69
N PRO A 734 -8.80 33.71 -40.39
CA PRO A 734 -8.33 33.84 -41.76
C PRO A 734 -6.86 33.43 -41.85
N GLY A 735 -6.54 32.58 -42.83
CA GLY A 735 -5.19 32.05 -43.03
C GLY A 735 -4.99 30.62 -42.53
N PHE A 736 -6.02 29.95 -42.01
CA PHE A 736 -5.94 28.55 -41.57
C PHE A 736 -7.21 27.77 -41.91
N THR A 737 -7.08 26.45 -42.05
CA THR A 737 -8.18 25.51 -42.33
C THR A 737 -7.85 24.10 -41.86
N GLY A 738 -8.82 23.19 -41.98
CA GLY A 738 -8.82 21.87 -41.33
C GLY A 738 -9.85 21.78 -40.21
N ASP A 739 -10.21 20.57 -39.79
CA ASP A 739 -11.19 20.35 -38.71
C ASP A 739 -10.65 20.75 -37.34
N TYR A 740 -9.32 20.73 -37.19
CA TYR A 740 -8.57 21.24 -36.04
C TYR A 740 -7.79 22.53 -36.37
N CYS A 741 -7.97 23.08 -37.58
CA CYS A 741 -7.26 24.26 -38.11
C CYS A 741 -5.73 24.08 -38.26
N GLU A 742 -5.32 22.83 -38.46
CA GLU A 742 -3.94 22.34 -38.59
C GLU A 742 -3.18 22.88 -39.84
N THR A 743 -3.89 23.35 -40.88
CA THR A 743 -3.28 23.77 -42.15
C THR A 743 -3.18 25.30 -42.26
N GLU A 744 -1.96 25.86 -42.31
CA GLU A 744 -1.73 27.27 -42.66
C GLU A 744 -1.93 27.51 -44.17
N ILE A 745 -2.50 28.67 -44.50
CA ILE A 745 -2.79 29.17 -45.85
C ILE A 745 -2.02 30.47 -46.04
N ASP A 746 -1.12 30.54 -47.03
CA ASP A 746 -0.46 31.81 -47.36
C ASP A 746 -1.48 32.84 -47.87
N LEU A 747 -1.88 33.74 -46.98
CA LEU A 747 -2.82 34.82 -47.30
C LEU A 747 -2.28 35.78 -48.38
N CYS A 748 -0.96 35.85 -48.59
CA CYS A 748 -0.39 36.66 -49.67
C CYS A 748 -0.74 36.12 -51.07
N TYR A 749 -1.13 34.84 -51.21
CA TYR A 749 -1.63 34.27 -52.47
C TYR A 749 -2.87 35.02 -52.99
N SER A 750 -3.68 35.60 -52.09
CA SER A 750 -4.85 36.43 -52.45
C SER A 750 -4.50 37.86 -52.90
N SER A 751 -3.21 38.22 -52.95
CA SER A 751 -2.71 39.59 -53.23
C SER A 751 -3.37 40.70 -52.39
N PRO A 752 -3.49 40.54 -51.05
CA PRO A 752 -4.39 41.34 -50.22
C PRO A 752 -3.93 42.80 -50.01
N CYS A 753 -2.69 43.14 -50.35
CA CYS A 753 -2.12 44.49 -50.29
C CYS A 753 -2.40 45.35 -51.54
N GLY A 754 -3.14 44.80 -52.51
CA GLY A 754 -3.40 45.45 -53.79
C GLY A 754 -2.13 45.71 -54.61
N PRO A 755 -2.20 46.56 -55.65
CA PRO A 755 -1.06 46.88 -56.50
C PRO A 755 -0.09 47.92 -55.89
N ASN A 756 -0.46 48.55 -54.76
CA ASN A 756 0.25 49.69 -54.17
C ASN A 756 1.08 49.33 -52.92
N GLY A 757 1.19 48.03 -52.60
CA GLY A 757 1.92 47.54 -51.44
C GLY A 757 2.41 46.11 -51.63
N ARG A 758 3.61 45.80 -51.15
CA ARG A 758 4.18 44.46 -51.22
C ARG A 758 3.71 43.62 -50.03
N CYS A 759 3.08 42.49 -50.31
CA CYS A 759 2.70 41.53 -49.27
C CYS A 759 3.92 40.76 -48.74
N ARG A 760 4.06 40.67 -47.42
CA ARG A 760 4.91 39.67 -46.75
C ARG A 760 4.06 38.81 -45.84
N SER A 761 4.09 37.51 -46.07
CA SER A 761 3.43 36.51 -45.23
C SER A 761 4.12 36.43 -43.86
N ARG A 762 3.36 36.09 -42.81
CA ARG A 762 3.86 35.86 -41.44
C ARG A 762 2.99 34.79 -40.78
N GLU A 763 3.54 34.05 -39.84
CA GLU A 763 2.79 33.15 -38.95
C GLU A 763 1.54 33.88 -38.42
N GLY A 764 0.34 33.37 -38.73
CA GLY A 764 -0.91 34.00 -38.29
C GLY A 764 -1.45 35.14 -39.16
N GLY A 765 -0.86 35.48 -40.32
CA GLY A 765 -1.32 36.61 -41.13
C GLY A 765 -0.43 37.09 -42.28
N TYR A 766 -0.51 38.39 -42.58
CA TYR A 766 0.39 39.08 -43.51
C TYR A 766 0.62 40.52 -43.04
N THR A 767 1.66 41.17 -43.58
CA THR A 767 1.88 42.61 -43.46
C THR A 767 2.17 43.22 -44.83
N CYS A 768 1.55 44.36 -45.11
CA CYS A 768 1.77 45.10 -46.35
C CYS A 768 2.83 46.19 -46.17
N GLU A 769 3.84 46.17 -47.03
CA GLU A 769 4.84 47.23 -47.15
C GLU A 769 4.39 48.19 -48.25
N CYS A 770 3.78 49.32 -47.86
CA CYS A 770 3.20 50.27 -48.80
C CYS A 770 4.27 51.05 -49.57
N HIS A 771 3.98 51.34 -50.84
CA HIS A 771 4.77 52.27 -51.63
C HIS A 771 4.51 53.71 -51.14
N GLU A 772 5.42 54.65 -51.41
CA GLU A 772 5.24 56.04 -50.99
C GLU A 772 3.94 56.66 -51.55
N ASP A 773 3.39 57.64 -50.83
CA ASP A 773 2.03 58.18 -50.96
C ASP A 773 0.86 57.22 -50.63
N PHE A 774 1.10 55.97 -50.20
CA PHE A 774 0.05 55.03 -49.74
C PHE A 774 0.20 54.58 -48.27
N THR A 775 -0.94 54.28 -47.63
CA THR A 775 -1.04 53.85 -46.23
C THR A 775 -2.34 53.04 -45.99
N GLY A 776 -2.59 52.63 -44.74
CA GLY A 776 -3.64 51.67 -44.37
C GLY A 776 -3.11 50.23 -44.28
N ASP A 777 -3.82 49.36 -43.56
CA ASP A 777 -3.37 47.99 -43.26
C ASP A 777 -3.20 47.11 -44.51
N ARG A 778 -3.80 47.50 -45.65
CA ARG A 778 -3.63 46.88 -46.97
C ARG A 778 -3.18 47.87 -48.04
N CYS A 779 -2.58 49.00 -47.63
CA CYS A 779 -2.15 50.07 -48.53
C CYS A 779 -3.29 50.67 -49.39
N GLU A 780 -4.54 50.56 -48.92
CA GLU A 780 -5.72 50.96 -49.69
C GLU A 780 -6.02 52.48 -49.65
N LEU A 781 -5.30 53.25 -48.82
CA LEU A 781 -5.51 54.69 -48.66
C LEU A 781 -4.35 55.49 -49.28
N SER A 782 -4.63 56.27 -50.32
CA SER A 782 -3.66 57.30 -50.76
C SER A 782 -3.62 58.46 -49.76
N ALA A 783 -2.45 58.75 -49.22
CA ALA A 783 -2.23 59.80 -48.23
C ALA A 783 -2.47 61.21 -48.80
N ARG A 784 -2.38 61.39 -50.12
CA ARG A 784 -2.65 62.66 -50.82
C ARG A 784 -4.05 62.73 -51.44
N GLY A 785 -4.63 61.61 -51.86
CA GLY A 785 -5.93 61.56 -52.56
C GLY A 785 -7.17 61.24 -51.69
N GLY A 786 -6.99 60.81 -50.45
CA GLY A 786 -8.08 60.25 -49.63
C GLY A 786 -9.17 61.25 -49.22
N ARG A 787 -10.45 60.84 -49.33
CA ARG A 787 -11.60 61.50 -48.69
C ARG A 787 -11.92 60.84 -47.35
N CYS A 788 -12.56 61.57 -46.44
CA CYS A 788 -13.04 61.05 -45.16
C CYS A 788 -13.90 59.79 -45.31
N THR A 789 -13.46 58.71 -44.67
CA THR A 789 -14.21 57.46 -44.48
C THR A 789 -14.40 57.18 -42.98
N PRO A 790 -15.41 56.37 -42.59
CA PRO A 790 -15.63 56.02 -41.19
C PRO A 790 -14.41 55.34 -40.55
N GLY A 791 -14.09 55.69 -39.29
CA GLY A 791 -12.99 55.08 -38.52
C GLY A 791 -11.59 55.68 -38.73
N VAL A 792 -11.43 56.60 -39.68
CA VAL A 792 -10.16 57.32 -39.96
C VAL A 792 -9.75 58.24 -38.80
N CYS A 793 -10.72 58.85 -38.14
CA CYS A 793 -10.52 59.66 -36.93
C CYS A 793 -10.98 58.86 -35.72
N ARG A 794 -10.10 58.72 -34.72
CA ARG A 794 -10.35 57.89 -33.53
C ARG A 794 -10.97 58.71 -32.39
N ASN A 795 -11.45 58.00 -31.37
CA ASN A 795 -11.92 58.55 -30.10
C ASN A 795 -12.93 59.72 -30.22
N GLY A 796 -13.88 59.59 -31.15
CA GLY A 796 -14.92 60.60 -31.38
C GLY A 796 -14.49 61.83 -32.18
N GLY A 797 -13.28 61.85 -32.76
CA GLY A 797 -12.83 62.94 -33.62
C GLY A 797 -13.62 63.04 -34.93
N THR A 798 -14.05 64.24 -35.30
CA THR A 798 -14.79 64.50 -36.54
C THR A 798 -13.83 64.59 -37.73
N CYS A 799 -14.04 63.77 -38.76
CA CYS A 799 -13.27 63.86 -40.00
C CYS A 799 -13.78 65.01 -40.88
N LEU A 800 -12.86 65.85 -41.37
CA LEU A 800 -13.14 66.95 -42.30
C LEU A 800 -12.27 66.83 -43.55
N ASN A 801 -12.88 66.84 -44.73
CA ASN A 801 -12.16 66.88 -46.01
C ASN A 801 -11.41 68.20 -46.19
N LEU A 802 -10.26 68.17 -46.89
CA LEU A 802 -9.51 69.35 -47.29
C LEU A 802 -9.79 69.70 -48.76
N LEU A 803 -9.78 71.00 -49.08
CA LEU A 803 -10.17 71.54 -50.39
C LEU A 803 -9.23 71.18 -51.56
N VAL A 804 -8.06 70.61 -51.28
CA VAL A 804 -7.02 70.28 -52.27
C VAL A 804 -6.66 68.78 -52.22
N GLY A 805 -7.60 67.94 -51.78
CA GLY A 805 -7.37 66.52 -51.50
C GLY A 805 -6.90 66.27 -50.06
N GLY A 806 -7.12 65.05 -49.57
CA GLY A 806 -6.84 64.67 -48.19
C GLY A 806 -7.92 65.10 -47.20
N PHE A 807 -7.67 64.82 -45.92
CA PHE A 807 -8.56 65.10 -44.80
C PHE A 807 -7.77 65.52 -43.54
N ARG A 808 -8.48 66.02 -42.53
CA ARG A 808 -7.96 66.22 -41.17
C ARG A 808 -8.98 65.77 -40.12
N CYS A 809 -8.52 65.33 -38.95
CA CYS A 809 -9.39 65.07 -37.82
C CYS A 809 -9.48 66.29 -36.88
N GLN A 810 -10.71 66.64 -36.48
CA GLN A 810 -10.98 67.59 -35.41
C GLN A 810 -11.29 66.80 -34.14
N CYS A 811 -10.32 66.75 -33.23
CA CYS A 811 -10.42 65.97 -32.00
C CYS A 811 -11.34 66.64 -30.96
N PRO A 812 -12.03 65.87 -30.09
CA PRO A 812 -12.80 66.43 -28.98
C PRO A 812 -11.90 67.15 -27.96
N PRO A 813 -12.46 68.03 -27.11
CA PRO A 813 -11.70 68.64 -26.01
C PRO A 813 -11.19 67.56 -25.04
N GLY A 814 -9.86 67.44 -24.96
CA GLY A 814 -9.15 66.43 -24.19
C GLY A 814 -7.69 66.33 -24.64
N HIS A 815 -6.89 65.51 -23.95
CA HIS A 815 -5.47 65.31 -24.27
C HIS A 815 -5.26 64.31 -25.42
N TYR A 816 -5.89 64.57 -26.57
CA TYR A 816 -5.78 63.77 -27.80
C TYR A 816 -4.72 64.33 -28.76
N GLU A 817 -3.98 63.44 -29.41
CA GLU A 817 -2.88 63.76 -30.30
C GLU A 817 -3.34 63.89 -31.77
N LYS A 818 -2.75 64.84 -32.48
CA LYS A 818 -3.00 65.09 -33.91
C LYS A 818 -1.96 64.34 -34.76
N PRO A 819 -2.30 63.81 -35.95
CA PRO A 819 -3.48 64.19 -36.74
C PRO A 819 -4.72 63.28 -36.62
N PHE A 820 -4.66 62.15 -35.90
CA PHE A 820 -5.73 61.11 -35.92
C PHE A 820 -6.61 61.00 -34.66
N CYS A 821 -6.37 61.83 -33.65
CA CYS A 821 -7.10 61.86 -32.36
C CYS A 821 -6.88 60.63 -31.47
N THR A 822 -5.70 60.01 -31.55
CA THR A 822 -5.22 58.95 -30.65
C THR A 822 -4.75 59.49 -29.30
N MET A 823 -4.56 58.65 -28.29
CA MET A 823 -3.97 59.03 -27.00
C MET A 823 -2.81 58.11 -26.63
N SER A 824 -1.57 58.62 -26.68
CA SER A 824 -0.39 57.81 -26.33
C SER A 824 -0.01 57.88 -24.86
N THR A 825 -0.56 58.85 -24.10
CA THR A 825 -0.08 59.29 -22.78
C THR A 825 -1.25 59.42 -21.78
N ARG A 826 -1.07 58.93 -20.54
CA ARG A 826 -2.12 58.89 -19.53
C ARG A 826 -1.60 58.89 -18.09
N SER A 827 -2.40 59.40 -17.14
CA SER A 827 -2.05 59.53 -15.72
C SER A 827 -2.94 58.68 -14.81
N PHE A 828 -2.31 58.17 -13.75
CA PHE A 828 -2.85 57.14 -12.86
C PHE A 828 -2.84 57.64 -11.42
N PRO A 829 -4.01 58.02 -10.86
CA PRO A 829 -4.20 58.25 -9.43
C PRO A 829 -4.13 56.95 -8.60
N PRO A 830 -4.04 57.03 -7.26
CA PRO A 830 -4.08 55.85 -6.38
C PRO A 830 -5.31 54.96 -6.63
N ARG A 831 -5.10 53.64 -6.67
CA ARG A 831 -6.12 52.60 -6.97
C ARG A 831 -6.81 52.71 -8.34
N SER A 832 -6.28 53.51 -9.26
CA SER A 832 -6.80 53.59 -10.63
C SER A 832 -6.22 52.50 -11.54
N PHE A 833 -6.96 52.09 -12.58
CA PHE A 833 -6.46 51.18 -13.62
C PHE A 833 -7.27 51.27 -14.93
N LEU A 834 -6.69 50.75 -16.01
CA LEU A 834 -7.36 50.53 -17.30
C LEU A 834 -7.41 49.03 -17.61
N THR A 835 -8.49 48.60 -18.25
CA THR A 835 -8.66 47.24 -18.79
C THR A 835 -8.68 47.29 -20.30
N PHE A 836 -7.84 46.49 -20.95
CA PHE A 836 -7.80 46.20 -22.38
C PHE A 836 -8.09 44.71 -22.61
N ARG A 837 -8.29 44.31 -23.87
CA ARG A 837 -8.38 42.89 -24.24
C ARG A 837 -7.07 42.18 -23.92
N GLY A 838 -7.17 40.92 -23.48
CA GLY A 838 -6.02 40.08 -23.22
C GLY A 838 -5.12 39.93 -24.44
N LEU A 839 -3.84 39.63 -24.19
CA LEU A 839 -2.95 39.20 -25.25
C LEU A 839 -3.38 37.81 -25.72
N ARG A 840 -3.23 37.52 -27.02
CA ARG A 840 -3.40 36.14 -27.49
C ARG A 840 -2.31 35.26 -26.90
N GLN A 841 -2.63 33.99 -26.65
CA GLN A 841 -1.63 32.99 -26.31
C GLN A 841 -0.55 32.93 -27.38
N ARG A 842 0.74 32.98 -27.01
CA ARG A 842 1.88 32.98 -27.94
C ARG A 842 3.16 32.39 -27.34
N PHE A 843 4.03 31.90 -28.23
CA PHE A 843 5.40 31.47 -27.89
C PHE A 843 6.42 32.64 -27.89
N HIS A 844 6.05 33.81 -28.43
CA HIS A 844 6.86 35.03 -28.34
C HIS A 844 5.97 36.27 -28.27
N PHE A 845 6.44 37.32 -27.59
CA PHE A 845 5.84 38.65 -27.67
C PHE A 845 6.88 39.74 -27.35
N THR A 846 6.61 40.98 -27.77
CA THR A 846 7.41 42.14 -27.37
C THR A 846 6.53 43.23 -26.78
N LEU A 847 6.98 43.85 -25.70
CA LEU A 847 6.22 44.88 -24.98
C LEU A 847 7.13 46.04 -24.62
N ALA A 848 6.72 47.28 -24.90
CA ALA A 848 7.45 48.46 -24.50
C ALA A 848 6.52 49.51 -23.89
N LEU A 849 7.00 50.22 -22.87
CA LEU A 849 6.24 51.23 -22.14
C LEU A 849 7.20 52.27 -21.57
N THR A 850 6.79 53.54 -21.56
CA THR A 850 7.53 54.63 -20.88
C THR A 850 6.72 55.10 -19.68
N PHE A 851 7.31 55.26 -18.50
CA PHE A 851 6.60 55.68 -17.28
C PHE A 851 7.39 56.74 -16.49
N ALA A 852 6.70 57.39 -15.55
CA ALA A 852 7.27 58.33 -14.57
C ALA A 852 6.51 58.23 -13.25
N THR A 853 7.22 58.06 -12.12
CA THR A 853 6.63 58.01 -10.77
C THR A 853 7.60 58.53 -9.70
N LYS A 854 7.08 58.79 -8.50
CA LYS A 854 7.85 58.99 -7.28
C LYS A 854 7.63 57.90 -6.21
N GLU A 855 6.73 56.95 -6.46
CA GLU A 855 6.47 55.88 -5.49
C GLU A 855 7.58 54.84 -5.52
N ARG A 856 7.90 54.28 -4.34
CA ARG A 856 8.89 53.20 -4.19
C ARG A 856 8.43 51.88 -4.79
N ASP A 857 7.11 51.66 -4.81
CA ASP A 857 6.47 50.41 -5.22
C ASP A 857 5.22 50.71 -6.07
N GLY A 858 4.96 49.93 -7.12
CA GLY A 858 3.81 50.18 -8.00
C GLY A 858 3.63 49.19 -9.15
N LEU A 859 2.38 48.80 -9.45
CA LEU A 859 2.06 47.86 -10.53
C LEU A 859 1.87 48.59 -11.86
N LEU A 860 2.84 48.46 -12.77
CA LEU A 860 2.78 49.07 -14.11
C LEU A 860 1.79 48.34 -15.01
N LEU A 861 1.87 47.01 -15.07
CA LEU A 861 1.06 46.17 -15.97
C LEU A 861 0.82 44.79 -15.36
N TYR A 862 -0.36 44.23 -15.57
CA TYR A 862 -0.69 42.82 -15.29
C TYR A 862 -1.51 42.25 -16.43
N ASN A 863 -1.27 41.01 -16.86
CA ASN A 863 -2.13 40.34 -17.83
C ASN A 863 -2.14 38.83 -17.57
N GLY A 864 -3.34 38.27 -17.34
CA GLY A 864 -3.56 36.89 -16.94
C GLY A 864 -4.97 36.72 -16.37
N ARG A 865 -5.36 35.50 -16.00
CA ARG A 865 -6.66 35.24 -15.35
C ARG A 865 -6.51 35.28 -13.81
N PHE A 866 -7.61 35.57 -13.11
CA PHE A 866 -7.61 35.79 -11.64
C PHE A 866 -7.66 34.48 -10.83
N ASN A 867 -6.76 33.54 -11.10
CA ASN A 867 -6.68 32.22 -10.50
C ASN A 867 -5.22 31.71 -10.45
N GLU A 868 -4.86 30.99 -9.39
CA GLU A 868 -3.48 30.62 -9.06
C GLU A 868 -2.88 29.52 -9.96
N ARG A 869 -3.68 28.93 -10.86
CA ARG A 869 -3.30 27.82 -11.77
C ARG A 869 -3.27 28.21 -13.24
N HIS A 870 -3.09 29.48 -13.56
CA HIS A 870 -3.09 29.98 -14.94
C HIS A 870 -1.88 30.87 -15.20
N ASP A 871 -1.62 31.08 -16.49
CA ASP A 871 -0.52 31.90 -16.96
C ASP A 871 -0.82 33.38 -16.71
N PHE A 872 0.23 34.11 -16.37
CA PHE A 872 0.18 35.56 -16.26
C PHE A 872 1.55 36.19 -16.51
N VAL A 873 1.53 37.49 -16.80
CA VAL A 873 2.70 38.38 -16.79
C VAL A 873 2.38 39.61 -15.94
N ALA A 874 3.34 40.06 -15.15
CA ALA A 874 3.25 41.24 -14.30
C ALA A 874 4.54 42.07 -14.43
N LEU A 875 4.40 43.39 -14.51
CA LEU A 875 5.49 44.35 -14.50
C LEU A 875 5.27 45.31 -13.33
N GLU A 876 6.16 45.25 -12.34
CA GLU A 876 6.10 45.99 -11.10
C GLU A 876 7.32 46.90 -10.94
N ILE A 877 7.18 47.91 -10.09
CA ILE A 877 8.25 48.61 -9.40
C ILE A 877 8.21 48.11 -7.95
N VAL A 878 9.35 47.71 -7.41
CA VAL A 878 9.51 47.19 -6.05
C VAL A 878 10.82 47.76 -5.48
N GLY A 879 10.76 48.50 -4.38
CA GLY A 879 11.94 49.09 -3.73
C GLY A 879 12.76 50.03 -4.64
N GLU A 880 12.09 50.88 -5.43
CA GLU A 880 12.66 51.76 -6.46
C GLU A 880 13.28 51.04 -7.69
N GLN A 881 13.12 49.72 -7.81
CA GLN A 881 13.66 48.89 -8.90
C GLN A 881 12.54 48.28 -9.75
N VAL A 882 12.81 47.97 -11.03
CA VAL A 882 11.82 47.34 -11.92
C VAL A 882 11.90 45.82 -11.81
N GLN A 883 10.75 45.16 -11.74
CA GLN A 883 10.61 43.71 -11.64
C GLN A 883 9.60 43.21 -12.68
N PHE A 884 9.94 42.14 -13.40
CA PHE A 884 9.02 41.40 -14.27
C PHE A 884 8.79 40.00 -13.71
N THR A 885 7.55 39.58 -13.57
CA THR A 885 7.15 38.27 -13.04
C THR A 885 6.24 37.57 -14.06
N PHE A 886 6.42 36.27 -14.30
CA PHE A 886 5.52 35.49 -15.16
C PHE A 886 5.27 34.08 -14.63
N SER A 887 4.18 33.44 -15.08
CA SER A 887 3.76 32.08 -14.70
C SER A 887 3.45 31.22 -15.92
N ALA A 888 3.80 29.94 -15.88
CA ALA A 888 3.52 28.92 -16.92
C ALA A 888 2.77 27.70 -16.31
N GLY A 889 1.61 27.96 -15.73
CA GLY A 889 0.67 27.00 -15.13
C GLY A 889 1.02 26.52 -13.71
N GLU A 890 2.31 26.27 -13.42
CA GLU A 890 2.74 25.58 -12.19
C GLU A 890 3.83 26.30 -11.39
N ALA A 891 4.60 27.21 -12.00
CA ALA A 891 5.70 27.91 -11.34
C ALA A 891 5.82 29.37 -11.81
N THR A 892 6.09 30.27 -10.87
CA THR A 892 6.35 31.69 -11.11
C THR A 892 7.85 31.96 -11.25
N THR A 893 8.23 32.75 -12.26
CA THR A 893 9.61 33.18 -12.53
C THR A 893 9.69 34.71 -12.47
N THR A 894 10.71 35.23 -11.79
CA THR A 894 10.89 36.67 -11.54
C THR A 894 12.25 37.14 -12.06
N VAL A 895 12.27 38.30 -12.73
CA VAL A 895 13.45 38.95 -13.30
C VAL A 895 13.49 40.42 -12.84
N SER A 896 14.50 40.78 -12.04
CA SER A 896 14.64 42.12 -11.43
C SER A 896 15.97 42.79 -11.80
N PRO A 897 16.05 43.52 -12.94
CA PRO A 897 17.24 44.30 -13.29
C PRO A 897 17.49 45.45 -12.31
N PHE A 898 18.76 45.68 -11.96
CA PHE A 898 19.17 46.77 -11.07
C PHE A 898 19.49 48.07 -11.84
N VAL A 899 18.90 49.18 -11.40
CA VAL A 899 19.05 50.54 -11.93
C VAL A 899 19.68 51.43 -10.84
N PRO A 900 20.93 51.90 -11.03
CA PRO A 900 21.58 52.83 -10.10
C PRO A 900 20.78 54.13 -9.96
N GLY A 901 20.44 54.50 -8.72
CA GLY A 901 19.60 55.66 -8.40
C GLY A 901 18.09 55.42 -8.43
N GLY A 902 17.65 54.24 -8.90
CA GLY A 902 16.23 53.85 -8.94
C GLY A 902 15.41 54.53 -10.03
N VAL A 903 14.15 54.08 -10.18
CA VAL A 903 13.19 54.62 -11.17
C VAL A 903 12.11 55.54 -10.57
N SER A 904 12.23 55.85 -9.28
CA SER A 904 11.26 56.63 -8.47
C SER A 904 11.64 58.11 -8.32
N ASP A 905 12.41 58.66 -9.27
CA ASP A 905 12.92 60.03 -9.27
C ASP A 905 11.90 61.08 -9.80
N GLY A 906 10.84 60.62 -10.46
CA GLY A 906 9.86 61.46 -11.14
C GLY A 906 10.34 62.00 -12.49
N GLN A 907 11.26 61.30 -13.15
CA GLN A 907 11.64 61.46 -14.56
C GLN A 907 11.00 60.36 -15.43
N TRP A 908 11.26 60.36 -16.75
CA TRP A 908 10.71 59.39 -17.69
C TRP A 908 11.69 58.23 -17.95
N HIS A 909 11.30 57.03 -17.53
CA HIS A 909 12.03 55.77 -17.75
C HIS A 909 11.33 54.93 -18.83
N ARG A 910 12.06 54.15 -19.63
CA ARG A 910 11.51 53.26 -20.66
C ARG A 910 11.90 51.82 -20.43
N VAL A 911 10.90 50.94 -20.37
CA VAL A 911 11.05 49.48 -20.32
C VAL A 911 10.76 48.91 -21.70
N GLN A 912 11.53 47.90 -22.09
CA GLN A 912 11.28 47.10 -23.28
C GLN A 912 11.61 45.64 -22.99
N LEU A 913 10.59 44.80 -23.10
CA LEU A 913 10.60 43.36 -22.86
C LEU A 913 10.51 42.60 -24.19
N HIS A 914 11.26 41.51 -24.28
CA HIS A 914 11.21 40.53 -25.36
C HIS A 914 11.12 39.14 -24.74
N TYR A 915 10.04 38.41 -25.03
CA TYR A 915 9.82 37.05 -24.54
C TYR A 915 9.87 36.06 -25.71
N TYR A 916 10.54 34.92 -25.51
CA TYR A 916 10.69 33.84 -26.48
C TYR A 916 10.68 32.48 -25.79
N ASN A 917 9.90 31.52 -26.29
CA ASN A 917 9.80 30.16 -25.75
C ASN A 917 9.96 29.07 -26.84
N LYS A 918 11.06 29.15 -27.59
CA LYS A 918 11.50 28.14 -28.58
C LYS A 918 13.03 28.21 -28.74
N HIS A 919 13.68 27.11 -29.14
CA HIS A 919 15.12 27.11 -29.44
C HIS A 919 15.43 27.95 -30.68
N LEU A 920 16.42 28.83 -30.57
CA LEU A 920 16.97 29.60 -31.70
C LEU A 920 17.92 28.72 -32.53
N LEU A 921 17.40 28.09 -33.58
CA LEU A 921 18.19 27.34 -34.56
C LEU A 921 18.64 28.25 -35.71
N GLY A 922 19.87 28.74 -35.59
CA GLY A 922 20.79 29.10 -36.69
C GLY A 922 20.31 30.01 -37.82
N PHE A 923 20.86 31.24 -37.87
CA PHE A 923 21.04 31.95 -39.14
C PHE A 923 22.41 32.64 -39.18
N LEU A 924 23.15 32.45 -40.27
CA LEU A 924 24.58 32.74 -40.51
C LEU A 924 25.55 31.65 -40.00
N GLY A 925 25.93 30.74 -40.90
CA GLY A 925 26.95 29.72 -40.65
C GLY A 925 28.35 30.17 -41.05
N LEU A 926 29.25 30.24 -40.07
CA LEU A 926 30.71 30.13 -40.19
C LEU A 926 31.25 29.79 -38.79
N PRO A 927 32.08 28.74 -38.60
CA PRO A 927 32.58 28.37 -37.28
C PRO A 927 33.83 29.17 -36.89
N SER A 928 33.96 29.48 -35.60
CA SER A 928 35.22 29.80 -34.94
C SER A 928 35.09 29.38 -33.48
N ASP A 929 36.09 28.69 -32.95
CA ASP A 929 36.04 28.09 -31.62
C ASP A 929 35.99 29.14 -30.50
N GLY A 930 35.13 28.92 -29.51
CA GLY A 930 35.13 29.74 -28.30
C GLY A 930 33.90 29.60 -27.40
N TRP A 931 34.07 28.85 -26.30
CA TRP A 931 33.26 28.89 -25.07
C TRP A 931 31.87 28.24 -25.18
N GLY A 932 31.58 27.30 -24.28
CA GLY A 932 30.40 26.42 -24.39
C GLY A 932 29.16 26.88 -23.63
N GLY A 933 28.02 26.28 -23.99
CA GLY A 933 26.85 26.13 -23.11
C GLY A 933 25.95 27.36 -22.93
N TRP A 934 25.22 27.77 -23.99
CA TRP A 934 24.21 28.83 -23.89
C TRP A 934 22.91 28.51 -24.66
N GLY A 935 21.77 28.88 -24.08
CA GLY A 935 20.45 28.86 -24.71
C GLY A 935 19.49 29.79 -23.97
N GLY A 936 18.58 30.44 -24.70
CA GLY A 936 17.54 31.33 -24.14
C GLY A 936 18.07 32.66 -23.59
N ALA A 937 18.07 33.72 -24.41
CA ALA A 937 18.54 35.05 -24.00
C ALA A 937 17.39 36.04 -23.74
N LEU A 938 17.24 36.49 -22.49
CA LEU A 938 16.42 37.65 -22.14
C LEU A 938 17.26 38.93 -22.26
N GLY A 939 17.03 39.69 -23.33
CA GLY A 939 17.75 40.93 -23.63
C GLY A 939 16.90 42.18 -23.46
N VAL A 940 17.34 43.12 -22.61
CA VAL A 940 16.80 44.49 -22.51
C VAL A 940 17.85 45.46 -23.04
N PRO A 941 17.73 45.95 -24.30
CA PRO A 941 18.70 46.88 -24.86
C PRO A 941 18.53 48.29 -24.28
N TRP A 942 19.55 48.79 -23.58
CA TRP A 942 19.68 50.19 -23.13
C TRP A 942 20.93 50.82 -23.75
N GLY A 943 20.93 52.14 -23.90
CA GLY A 943 22.14 52.92 -24.18
C GLY A 943 21.86 54.39 -24.50
N PRO A 944 22.91 55.23 -24.56
CA PRO A 944 24.28 55.00 -24.10
C PRO A 944 24.47 55.48 -22.64
N HIS A 945 25.42 54.96 -21.85
CA HIS A 945 26.48 53.99 -22.13
C HIS A 945 26.23 52.70 -21.33
N GLY A 946 26.32 51.54 -21.98
CA GLY A 946 25.83 50.28 -21.41
C GLY A 946 26.89 49.40 -20.77
N LEU A 947 26.48 48.72 -19.69
CA LEU A 947 26.94 47.38 -19.33
C LEU A 947 25.69 46.51 -19.19
N GLY A 948 25.47 45.61 -20.16
CA GLY A 948 24.28 44.74 -20.19
C GLY A 948 24.59 43.38 -19.58
N CYS A 949 23.85 43.00 -18.53
CA CYS A 949 23.88 41.64 -17.99
C CYS A 949 22.72 40.83 -18.58
N PRO A 950 22.97 39.83 -19.46
CA PRO A 950 21.93 38.87 -19.83
C PRO A 950 21.66 37.94 -18.65
N LEU A 951 20.43 37.92 -18.17
CA LEU A 951 19.96 36.91 -17.22
C LEU A 951 19.39 35.72 -17.99
N VAL A 952 19.96 34.54 -17.76
CA VAL A 952 19.55 33.27 -18.37
C VAL A 952 18.98 32.38 -17.27
N VAL A 953 17.79 31.82 -17.52
CA VAL A 953 17.09 30.94 -16.58
C VAL A 953 17.33 29.49 -17.01
N PRO A 954 17.84 28.60 -16.13
CA PRO A 954 18.00 27.19 -16.46
C PRO A 954 16.63 26.50 -16.55
N MET A 955 16.35 25.83 -17.67
CA MET A 955 15.21 24.91 -17.74
C MET A 955 15.48 23.65 -16.92
N GLY A 956 14.53 23.28 -16.06
CA GLY A 956 14.46 21.92 -15.52
C GLY A 956 14.15 20.92 -16.64
N ALA A 957 14.73 19.73 -16.58
CA ALA A 957 14.55 18.73 -17.63
C ALA A 957 13.16 18.08 -17.55
N GLY A 958 12.37 18.24 -18.62
CA GLY A 958 11.07 17.56 -18.79
C GLY A 958 9.87 18.51 -18.88
N GLY A 959 9.60 19.05 -20.08
CA GLY A 959 8.39 19.83 -20.35
C GLY A 959 8.17 20.06 -21.84
N TYR A 960 6.96 19.74 -22.33
CA TYR A 960 6.53 20.09 -23.68
C TYR A 960 6.37 21.62 -23.84
N HIS A 961 6.36 22.11 -25.08
CA HIS A 961 6.24 23.54 -25.39
C HIS A 961 4.94 24.17 -24.84
N ARG A 962 5.01 24.87 -23.69
CA ARG A 962 3.88 25.63 -23.12
C ARG A 962 3.89 27.09 -23.58
N SER A 963 2.94 27.48 -24.44
CA SER A 963 2.69 28.88 -24.81
C SER A 963 1.91 29.60 -23.71
N LEU A 964 2.37 30.80 -23.31
CA LEU A 964 1.73 31.57 -22.23
C LEU A 964 0.29 31.97 -22.62
N ASP A 965 -0.73 31.46 -21.92
CA ASP A 965 -2.12 31.90 -22.08
C ASP A 965 -2.37 33.24 -21.38
N LEU A 966 -2.22 34.32 -22.13
CA LEU A 966 -2.44 35.68 -21.67
C LEU A 966 -3.83 36.23 -22.04
N THR A 967 -4.78 35.36 -22.43
CA THR A 967 -6.14 35.75 -22.88
C THR A 967 -7.01 36.39 -21.79
N GLY A 968 -6.64 36.25 -20.52
CA GLY A 968 -7.23 37.03 -19.42
C GLY A 968 -7.09 38.55 -19.63
N PRO A 969 -7.78 39.40 -18.86
CA PRO A 969 -7.76 40.85 -19.05
C PRO A 969 -6.34 41.43 -19.00
N LEU A 970 -6.06 42.40 -19.88
CA LEU A 970 -4.82 43.19 -19.85
C LEU A 970 -5.06 44.46 -19.03
N LEU A 971 -4.40 44.57 -17.89
CA LEU A 971 -4.59 45.61 -16.89
C LEU A 971 -3.36 46.52 -16.82
N LEU A 972 -3.59 47.83 -16.82
CA LEU A 972 -2.53 48.85 -16.82
C LEU A 972 -2.71 49.77 -15.61
N GLY A 973 -1.66 49.95 -14.82
CA GLY A 973 -1.62 50.83 -13.64
C GLY A 973 -2.25 50.30 -12.34
N GLY A 974 -2.86 49.11 -12.35
CA GLY A 974 -3.46 48.52 -11.15
C GLY A 974 -4.41 47.36 -11.46
N VAL A 975 -5.04 46.81 -10.41
CA VAL A 975 -5.98 45.69 -10.48
C VAL A 975 -7.23 45.96 -9.62
N PRO A 976 -8.35 45.24 -9.86
CA PRO A 976 -9.48 45.20 -8.91
C PRO A 976 -9.10 44.58 -7.55
N THR A 977 -10.04 44.56 -6.61
CA THR A 977 -9.85 43.93 -5.29
C THR A 977 -9.74 42.41 -5.39
N LEU A 978 -8.53 41.89 -5.19
CA LEU A 978 -8.20 40.46 -5.24
C LEU A 978 -7.93 39.86 -3.83
N PRO A 979 -7.97 38.52 -3.66
CA PRO A 979 -7.58 37.85 -2.41
C PRO A 979 -6.16 38.21 -1.96
N GLU A 980 -5.81 37.95 -0.70
CA GLU A 980 -4.48 38.29 -0.16
C GLU A 980 -3.36 37.38 -0.70
N SER A 981 -3.68 36.18 -1.18
CA SER A 981 -2.74 35.23 -1.81
C SER A 981 -2.26 35.61 -3.22
N PHE A 982 -2.78 36.69 -3.82
CA PHE A 982 -2.55 36.98 -5.24
C PHE A 982 -1.09 37.33 -5.55
N PRO A 983 -0.46 36.81 -6.62
CA PRO A 983 1.00 36.86 -6.84
C PRO A 983 1.51 38.21 -7.43
N ILE A 984 1.16 39.32 -6.80
CA ILE A 984 1.65 40.68 -7.06
C ILE A 984 1.95 41.38 -5.73
N ARG A 985 2.98 42.24 -5.67
CA ARG A 985 3.33 42.98 -4.46
C ARG A 985 2.55 44.28 -4.31
N SER A 986 2.38 45.02 -5.39
CA SER A 986 1.54 46.22 -5.42
C SER A 986 0.26 45.99 -6.21
N ARG A 987 -0.81 46.67 -5.79
CA ARG A 987 -2.16 46.58 -6.41
C ARG A 987 -2.50 47.78 -7.28
N HIS A 988 -1.62 48.78 -7.34
CA HIS A 988 -1.81 50.03 -8.08
C HIS A 988 -0.47 50.70 -8.38
N PHE A 989 -0.48 51.71 -9.25
CA PHE A 989 0.63 52.60 -9.55
C PHE A 989 0.14 54.04 -9.51
N VAL A 990 0.92 54.93 -8.88
CA VAL A 990 0.67 56.38 -8.91
C VAL A 990 1.70 57.02 -9.83
N GLY A 991 1.25 57.76 -10.84
CA GLY A 991 2.17 58.41 -11.77
C GLY A 991 1.63 58.59 -13.18
N CYS A 992 2.53 58.45 -14.14
CA CYS A 992 2.29 58.73 -15.56
C CYS A 992 2.87 57.65 -16.45
N MET A 993 2.18 57.32 -17.54
CA MET A 993 2.65 56.38 -18.56
C MET A 993 2.43 56.93 -19.97
N ARG A 994 3.27 56.52 -20.91
CA ARG A 994 3.11 56.82 -22.34
C ARG A 994 3.77 55.79 -23.25
N HIS A 995 3.38 55.81 -24.52
CA HIS A 995 3.94 54.99 -25.60
C HIS A 995 3.91 53.49 -25.23
N LEU A 996 2.72 52.94 -25.00
CA LEU A 996 2.54 51.49 -24.91
C LEU A 996 2.64 50.89 -26.31
N HIS A 997 3.59 49.99 -26.53
CA HIS A 997 3.71 49.19 -27.74
C HIS A 997 3.61 47.70 -27.39
N ILE A 998 2.90 46.96 -28.24
CA ILE A 998 2.73 45.50 -28.15
C ILE A 998 2.99 44.95 -29.55
N ASP A 999 3.96 44.04 -29.66
CA ASP A 999 4.51 43.56 -30.94
C ASP A 999 4.89 44.70 -31.89
N GLN A 1000 5.57 45.69 -31.30
CA GLN A 1000 5.98 46.97 -31.89
C GLN A 1000 4.82 47.90 -32.33
N ARG A 1001 3.58 47.40 -32.44
CA ARG A 1001 2.40 48.21 -32.76
C ARG A 1001 2.03 49.13 -31.57
N PRO A 1002 1.80 50.43 -31.78
CA PRO A 1002 1.36 51.33 -30.72
C PRO A 1002 -0.08 51.04 -30.29
N VAL A 1003 -0.35 51.11 -28.99
CA VAL A 1003 -1.68 50.93 -28.39
C VAL A 1003 -2.25 52.28 -28.00
N ASP A 1004 -3.47 52.59 -28.46
CA ASP A 1004 -4.19 53.81 -28.09
C ASP A 1004 -4.75 53.68 -26.66
N MET A 1005 -4.24 54.49 -25.73
CA MET A 1005 -4.66 54.48 -24.32
C MET A 1005 -6.08 55.02 -24.10
N ALA A 1006 -6.78 55.48 -25.14
CA ALA A 1006 -8.21 55.76 -25.11
C ALA A 1006 -9.08 54.56 -25.53
N ALA A 1007 -8.52 53.51 -26.15
CA ALA A 1007 -9.24 52.32 -26.63
C ALA A 1007 -9.40 51.22 -25.56
N PHE A 1008 -9.75 51.59 -24.33
CA PHE A 1008 -9.95 50.69 -23.20
C PHE A 1008 -11.35 50.06 -23.20
N ILE A 1009 -11.49 48.87 -22.60
CA ILE A 1009 -12.78 48.23 -22.28
C ILE A 1009 -13.39 48.91 -21.04
N ALA A 1010 -12.58 49.07 -19.99
CA ALA A 1010 -12.99 49.71 -18.74
C ALA A 1010 -11.92 50.67 -18.23
N ASN A 1011 -12.34 51.77 -17.61
CA ASN A 1011 -11.48 52.75 -16.96
C ASN A 1011 -11.95 52.97 -15.53
N ASN A 1012 -11.13 52.53 -14.57
CA ASN A 1012 -11.34 52.85 -13.16
C ASN A 1012 -10.46 54.06 -12.79
N GLY A 1013 -10.99 55.27 -12.91
CA GLY A 1013 -10.38 56.48 -12.33
C GLY A 1013 -9.12 57.06 -12.99
N THR A 1014 -8.61 56.53 -14.11
CA THR A 1014 -7.42 57.10 -14.78
C THR A 1014 -7.77 58.31 -15.64
N LEU A 1015 -6.87 59.30 -15.68
CA LEU A 1015 -7.08 60.61 -16.30
C LEU A 1015 -6.29 60.78 -17.61
N PRO A 1016 -6.88 61.39 -18.66
CA PRO A 1016 -6.23 61.53 -19.97
C PRO A 1016 -5.02 62.46 -19.93
N GLY A 1017 -3.95 62.11 -20.63
CA GLY A 1017 -2.71 62.89 -20.63
C GLY A 1017 -1.96 62.86 -19.30
N CYS A 1018 -0.89 63.66 -19.22
CA CYS A 1018 -0.03 63.78 -18.05
C CYS A 1018 0.10 65.26 -17.66
N PRO A 1019 -0.71 65.77 -16.71
CA PRO A 1019 -0.59 67.14 -16.23
C PRO A 1019 0.77 67.32 -15.55
N ALA A 1020 1.57 68.27 -16.05
CA ALA A 1020 2.88 68.57 -15.49
C ALA A 1020 2.78 69.01 -14.02
N LYS A 1021 3.82 68.67 -13.23
CA LYS A 1021 3.94 68.87 -11.77
C LYS A 1021 3.34 70.21 -11.30
N LYS A 1022 2.08 70.21 -10.85
CA LYS A 1022 1.50 71.31 -10.08
C LYS A 1022 1.94 71.18 -8.63
N THR A 1023 2.63 72.20 -8.13
CA THR A 1023 3.00 72.34 -6.72
C THR A 1023 1.73 72.59 -5.88
N LEU A 1024 1.22 71.54 -5.24
CA LEU A 1024 -0.04 71.57 -4.46
C LEU A 1024 0.10 72.10 -3.03
N CYS A 1025 1.27 72.62 -2.65
CA CYS A 1025 1.48 73.32 -1.39
C CYS A 1025 1.70 74.80 -1.64
N ASP A 1026 0.77 75.61 -1.13
CA ASP A 1026 0.91 77.04 -0.93
C ASP A 1026 1.05 77.33 0.59
N PRO A 1027 1.47 78.54 1.01
CA PRO A 1027 1.65 78.88 2.42
C PRO A 1027 0.37 78.78 3.28
N SER A 1028 -0.81 78.73 2.64
CA SER A 1028 -2.13 78.61 3.28
C SER A 1028 -2.70 77.19 3.27
N THR A 1029 -2.07 76.23 2.59
CA THR A 1029 -2.55 74.84 2.45
C THR A 1029 -2.58 74.07 3.77
N CYS A 1030 -1.75 74.47 4.73
CA CYS A 1030 -1.75 73.96 6.10
C CYS A 1030 -1.99 75.13 7.06
N HIS A 1031 -3.05 75.06 7.84
CA HIS A 1031 -3.46 76.10 8.77
C HIS A 1031 -2.63 76.06 10.07
N ASN A 1032 -2.82 77.06 10.93
CA ASN A 1032 -2.26 77.12 12.29
C ASN A 1032 -0.74 76.85 12.38
N GLY A 1033 0.02 77.30 11.37
CA GLY A 1033 1.48 77.15 11.30
C GLY A 1033 1.98 75.76 10.84
N GLY A 1034 1.11 74.92 10.27
CA GLY A 1034 1.50 73.65 9.68
C GLY A 1034 2.44 73.80 8.47
N THR A 1035 3.39 72.87 8.32
CA THR A 1035 4.29 72.85 7.15
C THR A 1035 3.80 71.85 6.10
N CYS A 1036 3.60 72.29 4.86
CA CYS A 1036 3.12 71.45 3.76
C CYS A 1036 4.27 70.67 3.08
N VAL A 1037 3.99 69.46 2.63
CA VAL A 1037 4.91 68.56 1.90
C VAL A 1037 4.26 68.12 0.59
N HIS A 1038 4.97 68.27 -0.53
CA HIS A 1038 4.47 67.91 -1.86
C HIS A 1038 4.53 66.40 -2.14
N GLU A 1039 3.42 65.83 -2.62
CA GLU A 1039 3.31 64.46 -3.12
C GLU A 1039 2.93 64.47 -4.62
N TRP A 1040 2.91 63.33 -5.31
CA TRP A 1040 2.62 63.30 -6.75
C TRP A 1040 1.12 63.49 -7.04
N GLY A 1041 0.68 64.75 -7.11
CA GLY A 1041 -0.72 65.12 -7.28
C GLY A 1041 -1.51 65.23 -5.97
N ASN A 1042 -0.82 65.26 -4.82
CA ASN A 1042 -1.40 65.43 -3.49
C ASN A 1042 -0.47 66.30 -2.59
N PHE A 1043 -0.88 66.55 -1.35
CA PHE A 1043 -0.04 67.12 -0.29
C PHE A 1043 -0.31 66.48 1.08
N SER A 1044 0.62 66.65 2.02
CA SER A 1044 0.42 66.35 3.44
C SER A 1044 0.96 67.46 4.35
N CYS A 1045 0.32 67.66 5.51
CA CYS A 1045 0.66 68.73 6.47
C CYS A 1045 1.34 68.19 7.75
N ARG A 1046 2.37 68.89 8.20
CA ARG A 1046 3.06 68.65 9.49
C ARG A 1046 2.63 69.70 10.52
N CYS A 1047 1.80 69.32 11.48
CA CYS A 1047 1.18 70.26 12.42
C CYS A 1047 2.06 70.61 13.64
N PRO A 1048 1.93 71.82 14.21
CA PRO A 1048 2.50 72.18 15.52
C PRO A 1048 1.88 71.39 16.69
N LEU A 1049 2.28 71.70 17.92
CA LEU A 1049 1.61 71.20 19.12
C LEU A 1049 0.34 72.02 19.38
N GLY A 1050 -0.73 71.35 19.81
CA GLY A 1050 -2.06 71.96 19.99
C GLY A 1050 -2.98 71.87 18.76
N PHE A 1051 -2.50 71.42 17.60
CA PHE A 1051 -3.30 71.37 16.37
C PHE A 1051 -3.20 70.02 15.64
N GLY A 1052 -4.32 69.59 15.04
CA GLY A 1052 -4.52 68.31 14.36
C GLY A 1052 -5.35 68.41 13.07
N GLY A 1053 -5.76 67.26 12.54
CA GLY A 1053 -6.45 67.16 11.25
C GLY A 1053 -5.52 67.20 10.03
N LYS A 1054 -6.04 66.81 8.86
CA LYS A 1054 -5.25 66.72 7.59
C LYS A 1054 -4.59 68.04 7.17
N THR A 1055 -5.17 69.16 7.55
CA THR A 1055 -4.76 70.54 7.22
C THR A 1055 -4.31 71.33 8.45
N CYS A 1056 -4.10 70.67 9.60
CA CYS A 1056 -3.74 71.32 10.88
C CYS A 1056 -4.79 72.31 11.43
N GLN A 1057 -6.05 72.21 10.98
CA GLN A 1057 -7.14 73.13 11.32
C GLN A 1057 -7.81 72.85 12.67
N GLU A 1058 -7.70 71.62 13.20
CA GLU A 1058 -8.44 71.19 14.40
C GLU A 1058 -7.66 71.57 15.66
N GLU A 1059 -8.24 72.39 16.54
CA GLU A 1059 -7.61 72.82 17.80
C GLU A 1059 -7.86 71.79 18.91
N MET A 1060 -6.80 71.39 19.60
CA MET A 1060 -6.84 70.53 20.79
C MET A 1060 -6.88 71.39 22.05
N SER A 1061 -8.08 71.67 22.56
CA SER A 1061 -8.23 72.33 23.86
C SER A 1061 -7.64 71.47 24.99
N GLU A 1062 -6.84 72.12 25.85
CA GLU A 1062 -6.10 71.51 26.99
C GLU A 1062 -5.33 70.20 26.68
N PRO A 1063 -4.29 70.25 25.82
CA PRO A 1063 -3.57 69.06 25.37
C PRO A 1063 -2.72 68.44 26.50
N GLN A 1064 -3.25 67.38 27.11
CA GLN A 1064 -2.63 66.69 28.25
C GLN A 1064 -1.30 66.01 27.88
N ARG A 1065 -0.24 66.25 28.68
CA ARG A 1065 1.09 65.70 28.46
C ARG A 1065 1.37 64.50 29.36
N PHE A 1066 1.30 63.30 28.78
CA PHE A 1066 1.64 62.04 29.44
C PHE A 1066 3.17 61.85 29.52
N LEU A 1067 3.69 61.39 30.66
CA LEU A 1067 5.12 61.18 30.93
C LEU A 1067 5.51 59.69 30.91
N GLY A 1068 4.87 58.90 30.02
CA GLY A 1068 5.17 57.47 29.81
C GLY A 1068 4.44 56.52 30.77
N SER A 1069 4.42 56.80 32.07
CA SER A 1069 3.69 56.02 33.08
C SER A 1069 2.37 56.66 33.53
N SER A 1070 2.05 57.86 33.05
CA SER A 1070 0.83 58.59 33.40
C SER A 1070 -0.42 57.88 32.88
N ARG A 1071 -1.45 57.74 33.72
CA ARG A 1071 -2.80 57.31 33.33
C ARG A 1071 -3.82 58.32 33.87
N VAL A 1072 -4.84 58.63 33.06
CA VAL A 1072 -6.09 59.26 33.53
C VAL A 1072 -7.17 58.19 33.48
N SER A 1073 -8.07 58.17 34.46
CA SER A 1073 -9.13 57.18 34.57
C SER A 1073 -10.38 57.81 35.17
N TRP A 1074 -11.52 57.54 34.56
CA TRP A 1074 -12.85 57.97 35.01
C TRP A 1074 -13.66 56.74 35.42
N SER A 1075 -14.51 56.88 36.44
CA SER A 1075 -15.34 55.81 37.00
C SER A 1075 -16.74 56.32 37.31
N GLY A 1076 -17.76 55.48 37.14
CA GLY A 1076 -19.16 55.86 37.42
C GLY A 1076 -19.84 56.67 36.31
N LEU A 1077 -19.34 56.63 35.07
CA LEU A 1077 -19.95 57.28 33.90
C LEU A 1077 -21.25 56.57 33.47
N ALA A 1078 -22.36 56.94 34.10
CA ALA A 1078 -23.69 56.48 33.74
C ALA A 1078 -24.21 57.22 32.48
N LEU A 1079 -23.77 56.78 31.30
CA LEU A 1079 -24.20 57.30 30.00
C LEU A 1079 -24.81 56.17 29.13
N PRO A 1080 -26.03 56.33 28.59
CA PRO A 1080 -26.57 55.37 27.62
C PRO A 1080 -25.81 55.47 26.30
N VAL A 1081 -25.48 54.32 25.69
CA VAL A 1081 -24.72 54.24 24.44
C VAL A 1081 -25.67 53.98 23.26
N PRO A 1082 -25.97 54.98 22.41
CA PRO A 1082 -26.74 54.76 21.19
C PRO A 1082 -25.89 54.07 20.11
N LEU A 1083 -26.55 53.35 19.20
CA LEU A 1083 -25.92 52.77 18.01
C LEU A 1083 -26.30 53.55 16.74
N PRO A 1084 -25.35 53.86 15.83
CA PRO A 1084 -23.91 53.63 15.95
C PRO A 1084 -23.25 54.60 16.95
N TRP A 1085 -22.24 54.12 17.67
CA TRP A 1085 -21.40 54.94 18.54
C TRP A 1085 -20.13 55.38 17.81
N HIS A 1086 -19.61 56.57 18.13
CA HIS A 1086 -18.43 57.14 17.50
C HIS A 1086 -17.45 57.69 18.55
N LEU A 1087 -16.17 57.35 18.40
CA LEU A 1087 -15.08 57.80 19.25
C LEU A 1087 -14.03 58.51 18.39
N ALA A 1088 -13.69 59.74 18.74
CA ALA A 1088 -12.61 60.51 18.12
C ALA A 1088 -11.51 60.79 19.15
N LEU A 1089 -10.25 60.64 18.74
CA LEU A 1089 -9.08 60.89 19.59
C LEU A 1089 -7.95 61.52 18.77
N MET A 1090 -7.52 62.73 19.15
CA MET A 1090 -6.30 63.34 18.63
C MET A 1090 -5.14 63.06 19.58
N PHE A 1091 -4.01 62.58 19.05
CA PHE A 1091 -2.82 62.28 19.86
C PHE A 1091 -1.54 62.49 19.03
N ARG A 1092 -0.41 62.65 19.71
CA ARG A 1092 0.92 62.77 19.07
C ARG A 1092 1.97 62.02 19.89
N THR A 1093 2.44 60.90 19.35
CA THR A 1093 3.47 60.04 19.97
C THR A 1093 4.85 60.22 19.30
N ARG A 1094 5.91 59.88 20.04
CA ARG A 1094 7.26 59.60 19.49
C ARG A 1094 7.62 58.10 19.55
N HIS A 1095 6.86 57.28 20.27
CA HIS A 1095 7.04 55.83 20.31
C HIS A 1095 6.14 55.14 19.26
N PRO A 1096 6.65 54.11 18.55
CA PRO A 1096 5.90 53.39 17.52
C PRO A 1096 4.87 52.40 18.08
N ARG A 1097 4.85 52.18 19.40
CA ARG A 1097 3.89 51.33 20.11
C ARG A 1097 3.43 51.98 21.40
N GLY A 1098 2.16 51.76 21.79
CA GLY A 1098 1.60 52.26 23.05
C GLY A 1098 0.07 52.19 23.09
N LEU A 1099 -0.50 51.99 24.29
CA LEU A 1099 -1.93 51.99 24.55
C LEU A 1099 -2.42 53.45 24.71
N LEU A 1100 -3.47 53.82 23.97
CA LEU A 1100 -4.05 55.18 23.96
C LEU A 1100 -5.31 55.28 24.81
N LEU A 1101 -6.15 54.24 24.77
CA LEU A 1101 -7.41 54.18 25.51
C LEU A 1101 -7.76 52.73 25.87
N GLN A 1102 -8.32 52.54 27.06
CA GLN A 1102 -8.96 51.30 27.50
C GLN A 1102 -10.27 51.64 28.18
N ALA A 1103 -11.37 51.07 27.69
CA ALA A 1103 -12.71 51.20 28.26
C ALA A 1103 -13.28 49.81 28.59
N THR A 1104 -13.97 49.69 29.71
CA THR A 1104 -14.54 48.42 30.19
C THR A 1104 -16.03 48.60 30.42
N LEU A 1105 -16.86 47.95 29.61
CA LEU A 1105 -18.34 48.06 29.66
C LEU A 1105 -18.93 46.82 30.34
N GLY A 1106 -18.52 46.60 31.59
CA GLY A 1106 -18.84 45.40 32.37
C GLY A 1106 -18.08 44.15 31.90
N PRO A 1107 -18.03 43.07 32.70
CA PRO A 1107 -17.48 41.80 32.24
C PRO A 1107 -18.38 41.20 31.14
N PRO A 1108 -17.85 40.69 30.01
CA PRO A 1108 -16.43 40.60 29.64
C PRO A 1108 -15.91 41.73 28.72
N LEU A 1109 -16.75 42.70 28.33
CA LEU A 1109 -16.47 43.64 27.24
C LEU A 1109 -15.43 44.71 27.59
N THR A 1110 -14.22 44.52 27.07
CA THR A 1110 -13.10 45.48 27.16
C THR A 1110 -12.69 45.94 25.76
N ILE A 1111 -12.62 47.25 25.53
CA ILE A 1111 -12.19 47.87 24.28
C ILE A 1111 -10.83 48.54 24.52
N THR A 1112 -9.84 48.21 23.69
CA THR A 1112 -8.48 48.75 23.74
C THR A 1112 -8.09 49.41 22.41
N LEU A 1113 -7.54 50.62 22.48
CA LEU A 1113 -7.04 51.36 21.31
C LEU A 1113 -5.53 51.53 21.45
N GLN A 1114 -4.74 51.03 20.49
CA GLN A 1114 -3.28 51.04 20.56
C GLN A 1114 -2.62 51.44 19.23
N VAL A 1115 -1.39 51.96 19.32
CA VAL A 1115 -0.51 52.24 18.16
C VAL A 1115 0.39 51.03 17.92
N ALA A 1116 0.59 50.67 16.65
CA ALA A 1116 1.60 49.71 16.21
C ALA A 1116 2.15 50.09 14.82
N PRO A 1117 3.39 49.69 14.47
CA PRO A 1117 3.91 49.89 13.12
C PRO A 1117 3.22 48.94 12.12
N ALA A 1118 2.94 49.45 10.91
CA ALA A 1118 2.43 48.64 9.81
C ALA A 1118 3.42 47.51 9.49
N GLY A 1119 2.93 46.26 9.45
CA GLY A 1119 3.74 45.05 9.30
C GLY A 1119 3.77 44.14 10.54
N THR A 1120 3.24 44.56 11.69
CA THR A 1120 3.00 43.64 12.84
C THR A 1120 1.63 43.86 13.47
N ALA A 1121 0.68 42.99 13.13
CA ALA A 1121 -0.49 42.67 13.93
C ALA A 1121 -0.77 41.18 13.76
N GLY A 1122 -1.21 40.53 14.84
CA GLY A 1122 -1.75 39.18 14.89
C GLY A 1122 -2.92 39.17 15.86
#